data_AF-A0A944KE08-F1
#
_entry.id   AF-A0A944KE08-F1
#
_cell.length_a   1.000
_cell.length_b   1.000
_cell.length_c   1.000
_cell.angle_alpha   90.00
_cell.angle_beta   90.00
_cell.angle_gamma   90.00
#
_symmetry.space_group_name_H-M   'P 1'
#
loop_
_entity.id
_entity.type
_entity.pdbx_description
1 polymer ?
#
loop_
_entity_poly.entity_id
_entity_poly.type
_entity_poly.pdbx_seq_one_letter_code
_entity_poly.pdbx_strand_id
1 'polypeptide(L)'
;MTILHAFTNLTSISVFAGADICREAGLTLPDAVRRPVFEDDLWDLAEVVGLPISLALRHRRFNFAVIDNPRWQLVAKELVMALLAPHHEAVATLARAYRTPLHVSTSHGRLAELIRFMKWLTARGVTSLEDLNSIDCDAYLAHRRYERDENDVVVGERSTGTRQIAAMIVTDLLSYRDLFAADRVPADLRLWGGATPSAIAENNSRGAQNKTPPASDEVLQPVLAAALHLVHVIGPHVVELAGQVRLADRDWSTKTDDLKSATRVPVTEITRVLADYEQAGEPLPLVRPHHIQDRIDAGWAAEDPLAPIAFSVLARQAGFRQFHTAWLPTLRGPVEATLKTVGAERPFARAAAHVEKADGNGTLPWTLPLHREEATTLIGVVRTAAILTLAAVTGMRASELMELQVGCRRPPEEYGPDLVRYRLAGKLIKGQPLGGVHDEWVVVHDAYQAAALAEQLHNDPETGTPLLGRFHFHSRYQWFRDWVNGPHGQRLGLAPIPNERLTLRMLRRKLAIEIAYRPGGLLATKIYLHHVSTATTEGYASRPGGAQAELLAEVNDHEQQRNLELILAEFHNYQQGILPAGPGARSLTEFFASIDEKLESAAAAPKIQRSDRDVLNLLTKRAMVLHLGPANYCWFTDPSRALCLKLAGTPTADRPLIGMCDSARCPQATHHPGHRPVWAEHADRTKIFIGQLGTTRKTERTRLQADYDRALRVVAEIDAASTMDEESA
;
A
#
# COMPACT_ATOMS: atom_id res chain seq x y z
N MET A 1 -66.05 42.42 21.22
CA MET A 1 -65.96 40.95 21.19
C MET A 1 -64.99 40.59 20.08
N THR A 2 -63.69 40.57 20.40
CA THR A 2 -62.61 40.30 19.44
C THR A 2 -61.60 39.45 20.18
N ILE A 3 -61.57 38.16 19.86
CA ILE A 3 -60.72 37.16 20.50
C ILE A 3 -59.36 37.21 19.79
N LEU A 4 -58.31 37.55 20.55
CA LEU A 4 -56.92 37.32 20.16
C LEU A 4 -56.71 35.82 19.96
N HIS A 5 -56.43 35.41 18.72
CA HIS A 5 -55.81 34.12 18.46
C HIS A 5 -54.34 34.19 18.90
N ALA A 6 -54.04 33.54 20.02
CA ALA A 6 -52.67 33.20 20.39
C ALA A 6 -52.13 32.17 19.38
N PHE A 7 -51.09 32.55 18.63
CA PHE A 7 -50.22 31.61 17.93
C PHE A 7 -49.40 30.84 18.96
N THR A 8 -49.86 29.63 19.33
CA THR A 8 -49.01 28.63 19.97
C THR A 8 -48.00 28.10 18.94
N ASN A 9 -46.81 28.71 18.89
CA ASN A 9 -45.61 28.09 18.33
C ASN A 9 -45.22 26.91 19.24
N LEU A 10 -45.74 25.72 18.96
CA LEU A 10 -45.13 24.48 19.42
C LEU A 10 -43.81 24.33 18.66
N THR A 11 -42.70 24.80 19.25
CA THR A 11 -41.37 24.37 18.85
C THR A 11 -41.35 22.85 18.97
N SER A 12 -41.32 22.15 17.84
CA SER A 12 -41.22 20.70 17.82
C SER A 12 -39.87 20.32 18.41
N ILE A 13 -39.88 19.84 19.65
CA ILE A 13 -38.68 19.45 20.39
C ILE A 13 -38.23 18.10 19.85
N SER A 14 -36.99 18.01 19.40
CA SER A 14 -36.40 16.74 18.96
C SER A 14 -36.34 15.74 20.11
N VAL A 15 -36.50 14.46 19.79
CA VAL A 15 -36.32 13.36 20.77
C VAL A 15 -34.89 13.29 21.34
N PHE A 16 -33.92 13.97 20.70
CA PHE A 16 -32.54 14.05 21.14
C PHE A 16 -32.19 15.35 21.88
N ALA A 17 -33.18 16.19 22.21
CA ALA A 17 -32.92 17.47 22.88
C ALA A 17 -32.15 17.27 24.19
N GLY A 18 -31.06 18.02 24.36
CA GLY A 18 -30.14 17.94 25.50
C GLY A 18 -29.23 16.71 25.52
N ALA A 19 -29.27 15.85 24.49
CA ALA A 19 -28.48 14.62 24.45
C ALA A 19 -26.97 14.92 24.31
N ASP A 20 -26.17 14.19 25.08
CA ASP A 20 -24.72 14.07 24.87
C ASP A 20 -24.48 13.12 23.69
N ILE A 21 -24.05 13.68 22.56
CA ILE A 21 -23.92 12.96 21.29
C ILE A 21 -22.93 11.80 21.43
N CYS A 22 -21.83 12.02 22.14
CA CYS A 22 -20.80 10.99 22.31
C CYS A 22 -21.30 9.86 23.20
N ARG A 23 -21.98 10.17 24.30
CA ARG A 23 -22.58 9.16 25.18
C ARG A 23 -23.58 8.29 24.42
N GLU A 24 -24.52 8.90 23.72
CA GLU A 24 -25.57 8.18 22.99
C GLU A 24 -25.02 7.38 21.80
N ALA A 25 -23.96 7.87 21.14
CA ALA A 25 -23.27 7.16 20.06
C ALA A 25 -22.24 6.12 20.57
N GLY A 26 -22.07 5.93 21.88
CA GLY A 26 -21.07 5.03 22.44
C GLY A 26 -19.62 5.44 22.15
N LEU A 27 -19.38 6.74 21.92
CA LEU A 27 -18.07 7.32 21.64
C LEU A 27 -17.44 7.81 22.95
N THR A 28 -16.23 7.32 23.25
CA THR A 28 -15.52 7.71 24.48
C THR A 28 -14.74 9.01 24.26
N LEU A 29 -14.90 9.97 25.17
CA LEU A 29 -14.14 11.22 25.23
C LEU A 29 -13.32 11.29 26.53
N PRO A 30 -12.15 11.94 26.53
CA PRO A 30 -11.43 12.27 27.76
C PRO A 30 -12.24 13.21 28.66
N ASP A 31 -12.13 13.08 29.98
CA ASP A 31 -12.95 13.83 30.96
C ASP A 31 -12.77 15.36 30.89
N ALA A 32 -11.59 15.82 30.46
CA ALA A 32 -11.27 17.25 30.35
C ALA A 32 -11.86 17.92 29.08
N VAL A 33 -12.44 17.15 28.16
CA VAL A 33 -12.94 17.66 26.87
C VAL A 33 -14.41 18.02 26.96
N ARG A 34 -14.78 19.19 26.42
CA ARG A 34 -16.18 19.60 26.29
C ARG A 34 -16.92 18.57 25.44
N ARG A 35 -18.01 18.02 25.98
CA ARG A 35 -18.87 17.09 25.27
C ARG A 35 -19.82 17.85 24.33
N PRO A 36 -19.87 17.50 23.04
CA PRO A 36 -20.84 18.12 22.14
C PRO A 36 -22.25 17.68 22.53
N VAL A 37 -23.18 18.63 22.58
CA VAL A 37 -24.60 18.36 22.83
C VAL A 37 -25.39 18.52 21.54
N PHE A 38 -26.55 17.86 21.46
CA PHE A 38 -27.36 17.82 20.24
C PHE A 38 -27.68 19.21 19.64
N GLU A 39 -27.89 20.22 20.48
CA GLU A 39 -28.18 21.59 20.09
C GLU A 39 -27.01 22.27 19.36
N ASP A 40 -25.76 21.85 19.59
CA ASP A 40 -24.59 22.45 18.96
C ASP A 40 -24.69 22.34 17.43
N ASP A 41 -24.35 23.41 16.71
CA ASP A 41 -24.29 23.41 15.24
C ASP A 41 -22.98 22.81 14.70
N LEU A 42 -22.01 22.58 15.59
CA LEU A 42 -20.75 21.93 15.29
C LEU A 42 -20.52 20.81 16.31
N TRP A 43 -20.61 19.56 15.88
CA TRP A 43 -20.19 18.43 16.70
C TRP A 43 -18.71 18.15 16.43
N ASP A 44 -17.85 18.50 17.38
CA ASP A 44 -16.42 18.22 17.31
C ASP A 44 -16.10 16.89 18.00
N LEU A 45 -15.81 15.87 17.18
CA LEU A 45 -15.44 14.53 17.63
C LEU A 45 -13.92 14.30 17.53
N ALA A 46 -13.11 15.36 17.36
CA ALA A 46 -11.67 15.22 17.11
C ALA A 46 -10.93 14.43 18.19
N GLU A 47 -11.35 14.59 19.44
CA GLU A 47 -10.77 14.01 20.66
C GLU A 47 -11.39 12.67 21.05
N VAL A 48 -12.30 12.10 20.24
CA VAL A 48 -12.87 10.77 20.53
C VAL A 48 -11.76 9.72 20.53
N VAL A 49 -11.68 8.97 21.63
CA VAL A 49 -10.69 7.91 21.84
C VAL A 49 -10.95 6.76 20.87
N GLY A 50 -9.88 6.24 20.26
CA GLY A 50 -9.96 5.10 19.34
C GLY A 50 -10.37 5.46 17.91
N LEU A 51 -10.47 6.75 17.56
CA LEU A 51 -10.63 7.12 16.14
C LEU A 51 -9.38 6.72 15.33
N PRO A 52 -9.55 6.07 14.17
CA PRO A 52 -8.41 5.65 13.36
C PRO A 52 -7.53 6.83 12.95
N ILE A 53 -6.21 6.67 12.97
CA ILE A 53 -5.20 7.67 12.58
C ILE A 53 -5.42 8.14 11.13
N SER A 54 -5.88 7.23 10.28
CA SER A 54 -6.25 7.51 8.89
C SER A 54 -7.42 8.50 8.74
N LEU A 55 -8.26 8.65 9.76
CA LEU A 55 -9.43 9.53 9.74
C LEU A 55 -9.01 11.00 9.86
N ALA A 56 -9.15 11.74 8.75
CA ALA A 56 -8.82 13.16 8.70
C ALA A 56 -9.64 13.99 9.70
N LEU A 57 -9.04 15.03 10.28
CA LEU A 57 -9.72 15.95 11.23
C LEU A 57 -11.04 16.49 10.68
N ARG A 58 -11.09 16.89 9.41
CA ARG A 58 -12.33 17.36 8.76
C ARG A 58 -13.47 16.34 8.80
N HIS A 59 -13.18 15.03 8.81
CA HIS A 59 -14.18 13.97 8.89
C HIS A 59 -14.60 13.66 10.34
N ARG A 60 -13.95 14.29 11.32
CA ARG A 60 -14.29 14.20 12.75
C ARG A 60 -15.16 15.37 13.21
N ARG A 61 -15.40 16.36 12.34
CA ARG A 61 -16.18 17.56 12.62
C ARG A 61 -17.42 17.60 11.76
N PHE A 62 -18.57 17.74 12.40
CA PHE A 62 -19.88 17.73 11.77
C PHE A 62 -20.46 19.13 11.89
N ASN A 63 -20.33 19.92 10.83
CA ASN A 63 -20.80 21.30 10.79
C ASN A 63 -22.18 21.35 10.10
N PHE A 64 -23.22 21.62 10.87
CA PHE A 64 -24.59 21.74 10.42
C PHE A 64 -24.96 23.20 10.07
N ALA A 65 -24.20 24.20 10.53
CA ALA A 65 -24.44 25.63 10.24
C ALA A 65 -24.35 25.98 8.73
N VAL A 66 -23.86 25.06 7.91
CA VAL A 66 -23.81 25.22 6.44
C VAL A 66 -25.15 24.97 5.75
N ILE A 67 -26.19 24.58 6.48
CA ILE A 67 -27.56 24.38 6.00
C ILE A 67 -28.36 25.63 6.40
N ASP A 68 -28.78 26.43 5.41
CA ASP A 68 -29.41 27.74 5.67
C ASP A 68 -30.82 27.63 6.26
N ASN A 69 -31.56 26.57 5.94
CA ASN A 69 -32.91 26.33 6.46
C ASN A 69 -32.84 25.66 7.85
N PRO A 70 -33.30 26.33 8.93
CA PRO A 70 -33.20 25.80 10.29
C PRO A 70 -33.98 24.49 10.51
N ARG A 71 -35.10 24.29 9.80
CA ARG A 71 -35.87 23.03 9.88
C ARG A 71 -35.07 21.87 9.31
N TRP A 72 -34.37 22.10 8.19
CA TRP A 72 -33.52 21.10 7.53
C TRP A 72 -32.23 20.83 8.30
N GLN A 73 -31.69 21.86 8.96
CA GLN A 73 -30.58 21.71 9.88
C GLN A 73 -30.93 20.74 11.02
N LEU A 74 -32.12 20.88 11.60
CA LEU A 74 -32.61 19.96 12.63
C LEU A 74 -32.78 18.52 12.08
N VAL A 75 -33.42 18.35 10.92
CA VAL A 75 -33.53 17.05 10.24
C VAL A 75 -32.16 16.38 10.02
N ALA A 76 -31.17 17.17 9.62
CA ALA A 76 -29.80 16.67 9.43
C ALA A 76 -29.16 16.20 10.73
N LYS A 77 -29.33 16.95 11.83
CA LYS A 77 -28.87 16.55 13.17
C LYS A 77 -29.55 15.25 13.61
N GLU A 78 -30.88 15.17 13.49
CA GLU A 78 -31.68 13.99 13.86
C GLU A 78 -31.25 12.74 13.07
N LEU A 79 -31.06 12.88 11.76
CA LEU A 79 -30.63 11.77 10.92
C LEU A 79 -29.22 11.31 11.32
N VAL A 80 -28.25 12.22 11.41
CA VAL A 80 -26.86 11.85 11.76
C VAL A 80 -26.81 11.21 13.14
N MET A 81 -27.59 11.72 14.10
CA MET A 81 -27.68 11.14 15.44
C MET A 81 -28.20 9.70 15.38
N ALA A 82 -29.28 9.45 14.63
CA ALA A 82 -29.82 8.12 14.46
C ALA A 82 -28.86 7.14 13.76
N LEU A 83 -28.05 7.62 12.81
CA LEU A 83 -27.02 6.82 12.15
C LEU A 83 -25.87 6.43 13.09
N LEU A 84 -25.54 7.29 14.05
CA LEU A 84 -24.52 7.04 15.07
C LEU A 84 -25.05 6.19 16.24
N ALA A 85 -26.31 6.38 16.63
CA ALA A 85 -26.95 5.75 17.78
C ALA A 85 -28.22 4.95 17.38
N PRO A 86 -28.11 3.88 16.57
CA PRO A 86 -29.26 3.11 16.11
C PRO A 86 -30.00 2.34 17.22
N HIS A 87 -29.37 2.21 18.39
CA HIS A 87 -29.95 1.55 19.57
C HIS A 87 -30.72 2.50 20.47
N HIS A 88 -30.72 3.81 20.19
CA HIS A 88 -31.55 4.77 20.91
C HIS A 88 -33.03 4.38 20.80
N GLU A 89 -33.81 4.51 21.88
CA GLU A 89 -35.18 4.02 21.98
C GLU A 89 -36.07 4.51 20.82
N ALA A 90 -36.03 5.80 20.52
CA ALA A 90 -36.79 6.40 19.41
C ALA A 90 -36.35 5.95 18.01
N VAL A 91 -35.14 5.44 17.85
CA VAL A 91 -34.58 4.97 16.56
C VAL A 91 -34.82 3.48 16.38
N ALA A 92 -34.70 2.71 17.46
CA ALA A 92 -34.87 1.26 17.46
C ALA A 92 -36.28 0.83 17.01
N THR A 93 -37.30 1.65 17.29
CA THR A 93 -38.70 1.41 16.87
C THR A 93 -38.94 1.60 15.37
N LEU A 94 -38.07 2.33 14.68
CA LEU A 94 -38.19 2.58 13.24
C LEU A 94 -37.87 1.30 12.46
N ALA A 95 -38.83 0.79 11.68
CA ALA A 95 -38.71 -0.49 11.00
C ALA A 95 -37.53 -0.57 10.01
N ARG A 96 -37.20 0.56 9.36
CA ARG A 96 -36.16 0.64 8.31
C ARG A 96 -34.84 1.25 8.78
N ALA A 97 -34.70 1.59 10.06
CA ALA A 97 -33.45 2.11 10.59
C ALA A 97 -32.36 1.04 10.62
N TYR A 98 -31.11 1.47 10.49
CA TYR A 98 -29.95 0.60 10.63
C TYR A 98 -29.91 0.03 12.06
N ARG A 99 -29.37 -1.18 12.20
CA ARG A 99 -29.22 -1.84 13.51
C ARG A 99 -27.78 -1.88 14.01
N THR A 100 -26.84 -1.48 13.17
CA THR A 100 -25.41 -1.40 13.51
C THR A 100 -24.97 0.06 13.42
N PRO A 101 -24.30 0.61 14.44
CA PRO A 101 -23.81 1.98 14.40
C PRO A 101 -22.94 2.22 13.17
N LEU A 102 -23.22 3.31 12.44
CA LEU A 102 -22.34 3.70 11.35
C LEU A 102 -21.08 4.36 11.90
N HIS A 103 -19.93 3.98 11.33
CA HIS A 103 -18.65 4.57 11.69
C HIS A 103 -18.66 6.10 11.43
N VAL A 104 -17.96 6.87 12.26
CA VAL A 104 -17.89 8.36 12.18
C VAL A 104 -17.60 8.85 10.76
N SER A 105 -16.67 8.21 10.05
CA SER A 105 -16.37 8.54 8.65
C SER A 105 -17.55 8.38 7.69
N THR A 106 -18.37 7.34 7.91
CA THR A 106 -19.54 7.03 7.09
C THR A 106 -20.64 8.03 7.38
N SER A 107 -20.90 8.34 8.66
CA SER A 107 -21.88 9.36 9.07
C SER A 107 -21.49 10.75 8.56
N HIS A 108 -20.20 11.11 8.59
CA HIS A 108 -19.72 12.35 7.98
C HIS A 108 -19.96 12.38 6.47
N GLY A 109 -19.72 11.25 5.76
CA GLY A 109 -20.02 11.13 4.33
C GLY A 109 -21.51 11.27 4.01
N ARG A 110 -22.40 10.74 4.88
CA ARG A 110 -23.85 10.94 4.78
C ARG A 110 -24.24 12.39 4.97
N LEU A 111 -23.72 13.05 6.00
CA LEU A 111 -23.93 14.48 6.23
C LEU A 111 -23.45 15.32 5.05
N ALA A 112 -22.27 15.03 4.50
CA ALA A 112 -21.73 15.77 3.36
C ALA A 112 -22.62 15.69 2.12
N GLU A 113 -23.20 14.52 1.82
CA GLU A 113 -24.16 14.40 0.71
C GLU A 113 -25.52 15.04 1.05
N LEU A 114 -25.98 14.93 2.30
CA LEU A 114 -27.21 15.58 2.75
C LEU A 114 -27.15 17.10 2.60
N ILE A 115 -26.04 17.72 2.99
CA ILE A 115 -25.79 19.15 2.80
C ILE A 115 -25.83 19.50 1.30
N ARG A 116 -25.24 18.67 0.42
CA ARG A 116 -25.29 18.88 -1.03
C ARG A 116 -26.72 18.80 -1.55
N PHE A 117 -27.49 17.81 -1.09
CA PHE A 117 -28.89 17.63 -1.47
C PHE A 117 -29.75 18.84 -1.06
N MET A 118 -29.66 19.25 0.20
CA MET A 118 -30.40 20.40 0.73
C MET A 118 -30.01 21.72 0.03
N LYS A 119 -28.72 21.95 -0.24
CA LYS A 119 -28.29 23.12 -1.03
C LYS A 119 -28.85 23.09 -2.47
N TRP A 120 -28.86 21.90 -3.08
CA TRP A 120 -29.43 21.72 -4.42
C TRP A 120 -30.94 21.98 -4.45
N LEU A 121 -31.68 21.55 -3.43
CA LEU A 121 -33.10 21.85 -3.27
C LEU A 121 -33.37 23.34 -3.07
N THR A 122 -32.57 23.99 -2.21
CA THR A 122 -32.66 25.44 -1.95
C THR A 122 -32.46 26.25 -3.24
N ALA A 123 -31.46 25.87 -4.06
CA ALA A 123 -31.20 26.52 -5.35
C ALA A 123 -32.36 26.39 -6.36
N ARG A 124 -33.24 25.41 -6.18
CA ARG A 124 -34.44 25.19 -7.00
C ARG A 124 -35.70 25.80 -6.40
N GLY A 125 -35.58 26.54 -5.30
CA GLY A 125 -36.71 27.17 -4.62
C GLY A 125 -37.58 26.22 -3.81
N VAL A 126 -37.13 24.98 -3.55
CA VAL A 126 -37.84 24.06 -2.63
C VAL A 126 -37.62 24.55 -1.21
N THR A 127 -38.71 24.73 -0.46
CA THR A 127 -38.68 25.30 0.90
C THR A 127 -39.07 24.32 2.00
N SER A 128 -39.70 23.19 1.63
CA SER A 128 -40.12 22.11 2.51
C SER A 128 -39.72 20.75 1.94
N LEU A 129 -39.33 19.79 2.80
CA LEU A 129 -39.11 18.41 2.38
C LEU A 129 -40.44 17.71 2.05
N GLU A 130 -41.57 18.20 2.57
CA GLU A 130 -42.91 17.69 2.22
C GLU A 130 -43.29 17.99 0.76
N ASP A 131 -42.60 18.92 0.08
CA ASP A 131 -42.85 19.22 -1.34
C ASP A 131 -42.13 18.26 -2.30
N LEU A 132 -41.27 17.38 -1.76
CA LEU A 132 -40.47 16.45 -2.56
C LEU A 132 -41.33 15.39 -3.23
N ASN A 133 -41.13 15.22 -4.53
CA ASN A 133 -41.73 14.15 -5.32
C ASN A 133 -40.65 13.29 -6.01
N SER A 134 -41.08 12.23 -6.68
CA SER A 134 -40.17 11.31 -7.38
C SER A 134 -39.36 12.00 -8.48
N ILE A 135 -39.90 13.03 -9.15
CA ILE A 135 -39.20 13.77 -10.21
C ILE A 135 -38.00 14.54 -9.64
N ASP A 136 -38.15 15.16 -8.46
CA ASP A 136 -37.03 15.84 -7.80
C ASP A 136 -35.95 14.86 -7.35
N CYS A 137 -36.34 13.67 -6.89
CA CYS A 137 -35.41 12.61 -6.52
C CYS A 137 -34.62 12.10 -7.74
N ASP A 138 -35.30 11.88 -8.86
CA ASP A 138 -34.69 11.48 -10.13
C ASP A 138 -33.76 12.57 -10.68
N ALA A 139 -34.20 13.83 -10.61
CA ALA A 139 -33.42 14.99 -11.03
C ALA A 139 -32.14 15.14 -10.20
N TYR A 140 -32.21 14.92 -8.87
CA TYR A 140 -31.01 14.94 -8.03
C TYR A 140 -30.06 13.79 -8.37
N LEU A 141 -30.58 12.57 -8.53
CA LEU A 141 -29.77 11.43 -8.92
C LEU A 141 -29.07 11.66 -10.27
N ALA A 142 -29.78 12.23 -11.26
CA ALA A 142 -29.21 12.62 -12.55
C ALA A 142 -28.15 13.72 -12.39
N HIS A 143 -28.39 14.74 -11.56
CA HIS A 143 -27.41 15.77 -11.24
C HIS A 143 -26.14 15.18 -10.61
N ARG A 144 -26.28 14.12 -9.81
CA ARG A 144 -25.15 13.42 -9.18
C ARG A 144 -24.48 12.39 -10.10
N ARG A 145 -25.18 11.88 -11.12
CA ARG A 145 -24.61 11.00 -12.16
C ARG A 145 -23.57 11.72 -13.01
N TYR A 146 -23.84 12.95 -13.41
CA TYR A 146 -23.00 13.69 -14.36
C TYR A 146 -22.05 14.67 -13.66
N GLU A 147 -20.83 14.74 -14.18
CA GLU A 147 -19.90 15.83 -13.90
C GLU A 147 -20.17 16.95 -14.89
N ARG A 148 -20.23 18.20 -14.40
CA ARG A 148 -20.57 19.37 -15.20
C ARG A 148 -19.53 20.46 -15.03
N ASP A 149 -19.23 21.17 -16.11
CA ASP A 149 -18.32 22.31 -16.09
C ASP A 149 -19.00 23.60 -15.60
N GLU A 150 -18.25 24.72 -15.67
CA GLU A 150 -18.72 26.05 -15.26
C GLU A 150 -19.91 26.57 -16.09
N ASN A 151 -20.15 26.00 -17.28
CA ASN A 151 -21.27 26.33 -18.16
C ASN A 151 -22.45 25.34 -18.04
N ASP A 152 -22.45 24.50 -16.99
CA ASP A 152 -23.43 23.44 -16.74
C ASP A 152 -23.46 22.34 -17.83
N VAL A 153 -22.41 22.23 -18.65
CA VAL A 153 -22.29 21.20 -19.70
C VAL A 153 -21.75 19.91 -19.09
N VAL A 154 -22.32 18.77 -19.45
CA VAL A 154 -21.87 17.46 -18.99
C VAL A 154 -20.50 17.13 -19.59
N VAL A 155 -19.48 17.07 -18.74
CA VAL A 155 -18.08 16.76 -19.11
C VAL A 155 -17.68 15.33 -18.78
N GLY A 156 -18.52 14.59 -18.04
CA GLY A 156 -18.26 13.20 -17.71
C GLY A 156 -19.30 12.58 -16.80
N GLU A 157 -19.04 11.36 -16.38
CA GLU A 157 -19.86 10.64 -15.40
C GLU A 157 -19.12 10.48 -14.08
N ARG A 158 -19.79 10.77 -12.97
CA ARG A 158 -19.29 10.49 -11.62
C ARG A 158 -19.38 9.01 -11.28
N SER A 159 -18.54 8.59 -10.33
CA SER A 159 -18.42 7.19 -9.90
C SER A 159 -19.73 6.60 -9.36
N THR A 160 -19.90 5.28 -9.50
CA THR A 160 -21.07 4.55 -8.95
C THR A 160 -21.23 4.74 -7.44
N GLY A 161 -20.12 4.88 -6.71
CA GLY A 161 -20.15 5.19 -5.28
C GLY A 161 -20.80 6.55 -4.97
N THR A 162 -20.57 7.55 -5.82
CA THR A 162 -21.21 8.88 -5.68
C THR A 162 -22.72 8.77 -5.89
N ARG A 163 -23.14 8.06 -6.94
CA ARG A 163 -24.56 7.82 -7.25
C ARG A 163 -25.26 7.04 -6.14
N GLN A 164 -24.57 6.04 -5.59
CA GLN A 164 -25.09 5.24 -4.48
C GLN A 164 -25.34 6.10 -3.25
N ILE A 165 -24.39 6.96 -2.86
CA ILE A 165 -24.58 7.83 -1.68
C ILE A 165 -25.74 8.82 -1.91
N ALA A 166 -25.89 9.36 -3.13
CA ALA A 166 -27.02 10.21 -3.50
C ALA A 166 -28.38 9.48 -3.38
N ALA A 167 -28.48 8.24 -3.85
CA ALA A 167 -29.68 7.43 -3.68
C ALA A 167 -29.92 7.05 -2.20
N MET A 168 -28.85 6.76 -1.46
CA MET A 168 -28.91 6.41 -0.04
C MET A 168 -29.48 7.55 0.79
N ILE A 169 -29.06 8.80 0.56
CA ILE A 169 -29.50 9.89 1.44
C ILE A 169 -31.00 10.18 1.32
N VAL A 170 -31.57 10.06 0.11
CA VAL A 170 -33.02 10.18 -0.09
C VAL A 170 -33.76 8.99 0.54
N THR A 171 -33.18 7.79 0.43
CA THR A 171 -33.71 6.59 1.08
C THR A 171 -33.67 6.70 2.61
N ASP A 172 -32.61 7.28 3.16
CA ASP A 172 -32.45 7.53 4.59
C ASP A 172 -33.51 8.55 5.06
N LEU A 173 -33.72 9.66 4.36
CA LEU A 173 -34.79 10.62 4.70
C LEU A 173 -36.18 9.98 4.75
N LEU A 174 -36.47 9.03 3.85
CA LEU A 174 -37.72 8.27 3.89
C LEU A 174 -37.76 7.25 5.03
N SER A 175 -36.65 6.55 5.27
CA SER A 175 -36.57 5.46 6.26
C SER A 175 -36.62 5.96 7.71
N TYR A 176 -36.18 7.19 7.95
CA TYR A 176 -36.18 7.85 9.25
C TYR A 176 -37.27 8.94 9.36
N ARG A 177 -38.23 9.01 8.41
CA ARG A 177 -39.21 10.10 8.34
C ARG A 177 -39.98 10.34 9.64
N ASP A 178 -40.31 9.27 10.36
CA ASP A 178 -41.15 9.32 11.57
C ASP A 178 -40.36 9.80 12.80
N LEU A 179 -39.03 9.93 12.66
CA LEU A 179 -38.15 10.52 13.66
C LEU A 179 -38.15 12.05 13.63
N PHE A 180 -38.38 12.64 12.44
CA PHE A 180 -38.05 14.04 12.23
C PHE A 180 -39.10 14.99 12.81
N ALA A 181 -38.62 15.93 13.62
CA ALA A 181 -39.48 16.81 14.40
C ALA A 181 -39.91 18.06 13.62
N ALA A 182 -39.05 18.59 12.74
CA ALA A 182 -39.27 19.89 12.09
C ALA A 182 -39.76 19.83 10.63
N ASP A 183 -39.31 18.85 9.85
CA ASP A 183 -39.67 18.69 8.44
C ASP A 183 -39.41 17.23 8.01
N ARG A 184 -40.08 16.73 6.98
CA ARG A 184 -39.99 15.32 6.58
C ARG A 184 -40.45 15.13 5.14
N VAL A 185 -40.01 14.05 4.52
CA VAL A 185 -40.49 13.67 3.19
C VAL A 185 -41.92 13.10 3.25
N PRO A 186 -42.70 13.18 2.15
CA PRO A 186 -44.05 12.62 2.09
C PRO A 186 -44.08 11.11 2.36
N ALA A 187 -45.11 10.65 3.08
CA ALA A 187 -45.28 9.22 3.38
C ALA A 187 -45.53 8.37 2.12
N ASP A 188 -46.14 8.99 1.11
CA ASP A 188 -46.48 8.39 -0.17
C ASP A 188 -45.34 8.49 -1.20
N LEU A 189 -44.21 9.15 -0.88
CA LEU A 189 -43.05 9.24 -1.77
C LEU A 189 -42.58 7.83 -2.17
N ARG A 190 -42.60 7.55 -3.48
CA ARG A 190 -42.14 6.29 -4.07
C ARG A 190 -40.78 6.48 -4.70
N LEU A 191 -39.76 5.90 -4.09
CA LEU A 191 -38.38 5.96 -4.55
C LEU A 191 -38.09 4.76 -5.47
N TRP A 192 -37.78 5.03 -6.74
CA TRP A 192 -37.20 4.09 -7.71
C TRP A 192 -37.77 2.65 -7.66
N GLY A 193 -39.09 2.50 -7.51
CA GLY A 193 -39.75 1.19 -7.46
C GLY A 193 -39.32 0.27 -6.30
N GLY A 194 -38.71 0.80 -5.24
CA GLY A 194 -38.17 0.01 -4.11
C GLY A 194 -36.80 -0.62 -4.38
N ALA A 195 -36.13 -0.23 -5.48
CA ALA A 195 -34.79 -0.69 -5.78
C ALA A 195 -33.79 -0.28 -4.68
N THR A 196 -32.83 -1.16 -4.39
CA THR A 196 -31.76 -0.84 -3.45
C THR A 196 -30.89 0.31 -3.97
N PRO A 197 -30.32 1.18 -3.12
CA PRO A 197 -29.40 2.24 -3.56
C PRO A 197 -28.23 1.75 -4.42
N SER A 198 -27.75 0.52 -4.19
CA SER A 198 -26.76 -0.14 -5.05
C SER A 198 -27.27 -0.44 -6.46
N ALA A 199 -28.51 -0.93 -6.58
CA ALA A 199 -29.13 -1.21 -7.88
C ALA A 199 -29.41 0.10 -8.65
N ILE A 200 -29.90 1.13 -7.95
CA ILE A 200 -30.14 2.48 -8.51
C ILE A 200 -28.84 3.10 -9.03
N ALA A 201 -27.74 2.91 -8.32
CA ALA A 201 -26.43 3.38 -8.73
C ALA A 201 -25.81 2.57 -9.89
N GLU A 202 -26.55 1.61 -10.45
CA GLU A 202 -26.06 0.64 -11.45
C GLU A 202 -24.78 -0.06 -10.97
N ASN A 203 -24.68 -0.24 -9.65
CA ASN A 203 -23.53 -0.84 -9.01
C ASN A 203 -23.70 -2.36 -9.10
N ASN A 204 -23.37 -2.92 -10.26
CA ASN A 204 -23.38 -4.38 -10.54
C ASN A 204 -22.30 -5.15 -9.75
N SER A 205 -21.97 -4.72 -8.53
CA SER A 205 -20.91 -5.28 -7.69
C SER A 205 -21.29 -6.58 -6.98
N ARG A 206 -22.49 -7.12 -7.19
CA ARG A 206 -22.86 -8.50 -6.78
C ARG A 206 -22.43 -9.57 -7.81
N GLY A 207 -21.58 -9.21 -8.76
CA GLY A 207 -20.99 -10.13 -9.74
C GLY A 207 -19.98 -9.50 -10.71
N ALA A 208 -19.60 -8.23 -10.54
CA ALA A 208 -18.59 -7.59 -11.37
C ALA A 208 -17.18 -7.82 -10.80
N GLN A 209 -16.29 -8.36 -11.63
CA GLN A 209 -14.86 -8.49 -11.39
C GLN A 209 -14.28 -7.24 -10.69
N ASN A 210 -13.37 -7.47 -9.73
CA ASN A 210 -12.72 -6.39 -9.00
C ASN A 210 -12.00 -5.43 -9.97
N LYS A 211 -12.51 -4.20 -10.07
CA LYS A 211 -12.09 -3.19 -11.06
C LYS A 211 -10.66 -2.67 -10.88
N THR A 212 -9.99 -2.97 -9.77
CA THR A 212 -8.60 -2.52 -9.55
C THR A 212 -7.66 -3.58 -10.13
N PRO A 213 -6.90 -3.31 -11.20
CA PRO A 213 -5.93 -4.28 -11.72
C PRO A 213 -4.82 -4.55 -10.69
N PRO A 214 -4.18 -5.73 -10.70
CA PRO A 214 -2.92 -5.92 -9.97
C PRO A 214 -1.84 -4.95 -10.49
N ALA A 215 -0.83 -4.67 -9.66
CA ALA A 215 0.34 -3.93 -10.14
C ALA A 215 1.06 -4.76 -11.23
N SER A 216 1.44 -4.11 -12.34
CA SER A 216 2.26 -4.70 -13.40
C SER A 216 3.68 -4.98 -12.89
N ASP A 217 4.32 -6.02 -13.43
CA ASP A 217 5.69 -6.36 -13.05
C ASP A 217 6.69 -5.30 -13.52
N GLU A 218 6.43 -4.63 -14.65
CA GLU A 218 7.21 -3.50 -15.17
C GLU A 218 7.34 -2.34 -14.18
N VAL A 219 6.31 -2.12 -13.35
CA VAL A 219 6.35 -1.08 -12.30
C VAL A 219 6.79 -1.67 -10.97
N LEU A 220 6.27 -2.84 -10.60
CA LEU A 220 6.51 -3.41 -9.28
C LEU A 220 7.97 -3.82 -9.07
N GLN A 221 8.61 -4.42 -10.07
CA GLN A 221 9.99 -4.88 -9.96
C GLN A 221 10.97 -3.74 -9.66
N PRO A 222 11.07 -2.65 -10.46
CA PRO A 222 12.01 -1.57 -10.17
C PRO A 222 11.65 -0.83 -8.87
N VAL A 223 10.35 -0.70 -8.53
CA VAL A 223 9.92 -0.11 -7.26
C VAL A 223 10.40 -0.93 -6.07
N LEU A 224 10.18 -2.24 -6.08
CA LEU A 224 10.55 -3.11 -4.97
C LEU A 224 12.06 -3.27 -4.85
N ALA A 225 12.77 -3.40 -5.98
CA ALA A 225 14.24 -3.43 -6.00
C ALA A 225 14.84 -2.14 -5.40
N ALA A 226 14.36 -0.97 -5.83
CA ALA A 226 14.81 0.30 -5.28
C ALA A 226 14.45 0.46 -3.81
N ALA A 227 13.24 0.06 -3.40
CA ALA A 227 12.81 0.13 -2.01
C ALA A 227 13.66 -0.76 -1.10
N LEU A 228 13.93 -2.01 -1.51
CA LEU A 228 14.77 -2.94 -0.76
C LEU A 228 16.23 -2.48 -0.69
N HIS A 229 16.80 -1.98 -1.79
CA HIS A 229 18.15 -1.41 -1.78
C HIS A 229 18.24 -0.21 -0.82
N LEU A 230 17.24 0.68 -0.85
CA LEU A 230 17.19 1.83 0.06
C LEU A 230 16.98 1.42 1.52
N VAL A 231 16.23 0.35 1.80
CA VAL A 231 16.01 -0.14 3.17
C VAL A 231 17.27 -0.82 3.71
N HIS A 232 17.88 -1.72 2.95
CA HIS A 232 18.94 -2.60 3.45
C HIS A 232 20.34 -2.01 3.30
N VAL A 233 20.63 -1.31 2.20
CA VAL A 233 21.97 -0.79 1.90
C VAL A 233 22.09 0.66 2.36
N ILE A 234 21.13 1.51 1.99
CA ILE A 234 21.21 2.96 2.26
C ILE A 234 20.63 3.34 3.63
N GLY A 235 19.64 2.59 4.11
CA GLY A 235 18.90 2.84 5.36
C GLY A 235 19.79 3.09 6.58
N PRO A 236 20.74 2.20 6.90
CA PRO A 236 21.64 2.38 8.05
C PRO A 236 22.39 3.72 8.03
N HIS A 237 22.85 4.15 6.85
CA HIS A 237 23.55 5.43 6.70
C HIS A 237 22.62 6.64 6.83
N VAL A 238 21.37 6.50 6.40
CA VAL A 238 20.36 7.56 6.54
C VAL A 238 19.92 7.74 7.99
N VAL A 239 20.00 6.70 8.83
CA VAL A 239 19.80 6.83 10.29
C VAL A 239 20.86 7.72 10.91
N GLU A 240 22.13 7.54 10.52
CA GLU A 240 23.23 8.41 10.96
C GLU A 240 23.02 9.85 10.46
N LEU A 241 22.68 10.02 9.18
CA LEU A 241 22.35 11.33 8.59
C LEU A 241 21.20 12.02 9.34
N ALA A 242 20.15 11.28 9.72
CA ALA A 242 19.05 11.82 10.50
C ALA A 242 19.53 12.29 11.89
N GLY A 243 20.49 11.57 12.49
CA GLY A 243 21.20 12.02 13.70
C GLY A 243 21.95 13.34 13.49
N GLN A 244 22.73 13.45 12.41
CA GLN A 244 23.46 14.68 12.05
C GLN A 244 22.51 15.88 11.88
N VAL A 245 21.38 15.69 11.18
CA VAL A 245 20.37 16.73 10.98
C VAL A 245 19.73 17.14 12.31
N ARG A 246 19.36 16.18 13.17
CA ARG A 246 18.79 16.48 14.50
C ARG A 246 19.75 17.25 15.40
N LEU A 247 21.03 16.87 15.41
CA LEU A 247 22.06 17.59 16.16
C LEU A 247 22.22 19.01 15.64
N ALA A 248 22.34 19.20 14.32
CA ALA A 248 22.42 20.52 13.72
C ALA A 248 21.19 21.40 13.99
N ASP A 249 19.99 20.80 13.95
CA ASP A 249 18.73 21.49 14.25
C ASP A 249 18.58 21.86 15.73
N ARG A 250 19.17 21.08 16.64
CA ARG A 250 19.20 21.42 18.07
C ARG A 250 20.20 22.55 18.32
N ASP A 251 21.42 22.38 17.83
CA ASP A 251 22.55 23.20 18.24
C ASP A 251 22.55 24.58 17.55
N TRP A 252 22.15 24.66 16.27
CA TRP A 252 22.32 25.89 15.46
C TRP A 252 21.12 26.18 14.55
N SER A 253 19.89 25.89 15.00
CA SER A 253 18.66 26.30 14.32
C SER A 253 18.30 27.74 14.66
N THR A 254 17.49 28.39 13.82
CA THR A 254 16.92 29.71 14.14
C THR A 254 16.00 29.69 15.37
N LYS A 255 15.58 28.50 15.81
CA LYS A 255 14.72 28.26 16.98
C LYS A 255 15.49 27.81 18.22
N THR A 256 16.81 27.73 18.18
CA THR A 256 17.61 27.38 19.35
C THR A 256 17.42 28.47 20.42
N ASP A 257 17.00 28.06 21.62
CA ASP A 257 16.88 28.94 22.78
C ASP A 257 18.27 29.51 23.14
N ASP A 258 18.33 30.67 23.78
CA ASP A 258 19.56 31.39 24.17
C ASP A 258 20.41 32.03 23.05
N LEU A 259 19.98 31.99 21.78
CA LEU A 259 20.65 32.75 20.71
C LEU A 259 20.50 34.27 20.93
N LYS A 260 21.65 34.97 20.92
CA LYS A 260 21.74 36.41 21.19
C LYS A 260 21.54 37.24 19.92
N SER A 261 21.02 38.45 20.11
CA SER A 261 21.17 39.52 19.11
C SER A 261 22.49 40.23 19.35
N ALA A 262 23.29 40.46 18.32
CA ALA A 262 24.59 41.09 18.52
C ALA A 262 24.46 42.61 18.69
N THR A 263 25.09 43.15 19.73
CA THR A 263 25.25 44.60 19.96
C THR A 263 26.58 45.14 19.45
N ARG A 264 27.52 44.24 19.12
CA ARG A 264 28.87 44.51 18.57
C ARG A 264 29.20 43.48 17.50
N VAL A 265 30.26 43.73 16.73
CA VAL A 265 30.81 42.70 15.82
C VAL A 265 31.42 41.57 16.66
N PRO A 266 30.96 40.32 16.53
CA PRO A 266 31.37 39.20 17.39
C PRO A 266 32.66 38.53 16.90
N VAL A 267 33.75 39.30 16.82
CA VAL A 267 35.03 38.84 16.24
C VAL A 267 35.57 37.62 16.99
N THR A 268 35.66 37.69 18.32
CA THR A 268 36.21 36.61 19.14
C THR A 268 35.42 35.31 19.00
N GLU A 269 34.10 35.41 19.03
CA GLU A 269 33.20 34.26 18.99
C GLU A 269 33.21 33.58 17.61
N ILE A 270 33.21 34.35 16.52
CA ILE A 270 33.29 33.80 15.16
C ILE A 270 34.69 33.22 14.89
N THR A 271 35.76 33.91 15.29
CA THR A 271 37.13 33.39 15.11
C THR A 271 37.35 32.10 15.88
N ARG A 272 36.72 31.92 17.05
CA ARG A 272 36.72 30.63 17.77
C ARG A 272 36.07 29.52 16.94
N VAL A 273 34.88 29.78 16.37
CA VAL A 273 34.21 28.81 15.48
C VAL A 273 35.08 28.46 14.27
N LEU A 274 35.74 29.45 13.65
CA LEU A 274 36.65 29.21 12.54
C LEU A 274 37.86 28.36 12.95
N ALA A 275 38.43 28.62 14.14
CA ALA A 275 39.51 27.79 14.68
C ALA A 275 39.05 26.35 14.95
N ASP A 276 37.81 26.15 15.42
CA ASP A 276 37.22 24.82 15.60
C ASP A 276 37.13 24.07 14.24
N TYR A 277 36.75 24.76 13.15
CA TYR A 277 36.78 24.21 11.79
C TYR A 277 38.20 23.83 11.33
N GLU A 278 39.19 24.69 11.55
CA GLU A 278 40.59 24.42 11.21
C GLU A 278 41.15 23.22 12.00
N GLN A 279 40.88 23.16 13.30
CA GLN A 279 41.34 22.09 14.17
C GLN A 279 40.71 20.74 13.81
N ALA A 280 39.42 20.73 13.44
CA ALA A 280 38.73 19.53 13.00
C ALA A 280 39.05 19.14 11.54
N GLY A 281 39.69 20.03 10.77
CA GLY A 281 39.89 19.85 9.32
C GLY A 281 38.58 19.81 8.54
N GLU A 282 37.53 20.46 9.05
CA GLU A 282 36.20 20.43 8.46
C GLU A 282 35.99 21.58 7.46
N PRO A 283 35.42 21.33 6.27
CA PRO A 283 35.10 22.40 5.33
C PRO A 283 34.07 23.40 5.88
N LEU A 284 34.20 24.66 5.50
CA LEU A 284 33.19 25.67 5.80
C LEU A 284 31.84 25.33 5.12
N PRO A 285 30.70 25.60 5.77
CA PRO A 285 29.39 25.23 5.25
C PRO A 285 29.00 26.10 4.05
N LEU A 286 28.48 25.46 2.99
CA LEU A 286 27.97 26.17 1.80
C LEU A 286 26.49 26.58 1.92
N VAL A 287 26.13 27.74 1.36
CA VAL A 287 24.73 28.12 1.10
C VAL A 287 24.20 27.40 -0.14
N ARG A 288 22.88 27.37 -0.28
CA ARG A 288 22.21 26.84 -1.48
C ARG A 288 22.49 27.73 -2.70
N PRO A 289 22.53 27.16 -3.92
CA PRO A 289 22.79 27.93 -5.14
C PRO A 289 21.89 29.16 -5.35
N HIS A 290 20.59 29.08 -5.05
CA HIS A 290 19.69 30.24 -5.21
C HIS A 290 20.04 31.40 -4.26
N HIS A 291 20.52 31.12 -3.04
CA HIS A 291 20.98 32.17 -2.14
C HIS A 291 22.28 32.83 -2.62
N ILE A 292 23.07 32.15 -3.45
CA ILE A 292 24.24 32.75 -4.11
C ILE A 292 23.74 33.76 -5.13
N GLN A 293 22.74 33.40 -5.93
CA GLN A 293 22.12 34.32 -6.89
C GLN A 293 21.51 35.54 -6.19
N ASP A 294 20.74 35.34 -5.10
CA ASP A 294 20.17 36.43 -4.30
C ASP A 294 21.25 37.41 -3.80
N ARG A 295 22.45 36.91 -3.44
CA ARG A 295 23.59 37.75 -3.02
C ARG A 295 24.17 38.53 -4.18
N ILE A 296 24.32 37.91 -5.35
CA ILE A 296 24.81 38.56 -6.57
C ILE A 296 23.85 39.68 -6.97
N ASP A 297 22.54 39.41 -6.95
CA ASP A 297 21.49 40.38 -7.26
C ASP A 297 21.46 41.54 -6.23
N ALA A 298 21.84 41.26 -4.98
CA ALA A 298 22.04 42.26 -3.92
C ALA A 298 23.40 43.00 -3.99
N GLY A 299 24.20 42.79 -5.05
CA GLY A 299 25.42 43.54 -5.32
C GLY A 299 26.74 42.88 -4.88
N TRP A 300 26.74 41.59 -4.54
CA TRP A 300 27.99 40.85 -4.34
C TRP A 300 28.67 40.57 -5.67
N ALA A 301 30.01 40.60 -5.70
CA ALA A 301 30.75 40.18 -6.89
C ALA A 301 30.55 38.68 -7.12
N ALA A 302 30.26 38.29 -8.37
CA ALA A 302 30.00 36.90 -8.73
C ALA A 302 31.19 35.96 -8.43
N GLU A 303 32.42 36.50 -8.51
CA GLU A 303 33.67 35.78 -8.25
C GLU A 303 34.13 35.88 -6.78
N ASP A 304 33.32 36.45 -5.88
CA ASP A 304 33.70 36.56 -4.46
C ASP A 304 33.77 35.16 -3.82
N PRO A 305 34.94 34.71 -3.33
CA PRO A 305 35.10 33.37 -2.75
C PRO A 305 34.23 33.15 -1.50
N LEU A 306 33.74 34.23 -0.88
CA LEU A 306 32.86 34.17 0.28
C LEU A 306 31.37 34.14 -0.08
N ALA A 307 31.00 34.41 -1.33
CA ALA A 307 29.60 34.37 -1.78
C ALA A 307 28.91 33.02 -1.52
N PRO A 308 29.60 31.86 -1.65
CA PRO A 308 29.01 30.55 -1.34
C PRO A 308 28.96 30.21 0.16
N ILE A 309 29.56 31.00 1.07
CA ILE A 309 29.71 30.60 2.48
C ILE A 309 28.44 30.89 3.30
N ALA A 310 28.03 29.89 4.09
CA ALA A 310 26.87 29.94 4.96
C ALA A 310 27.15 30.67 6.27
N PHE A 311 27.38 31.98 6.18
CA PHE A 311 27.60 32.88 7.32
C PHE A 311 26.55 32.77 8.42
N SER A 312 25.29 32.49 8.07
CA SER A 312 24.23 32.33 9.07
C SER A 312 24.42 31.09 9.95
N VAL A 313 25.06 30.03 9.43
CA VAL A 313 25.45 28.85 10.21
C VAL A 313 26.59 29.19 11.17
N LEU A 314 27.63 29.87 10.67
CA LEU A 314 28.76 30.33 11.50
C LEU A 314 28.30 31.25 12.64
N ALA A 315 27.37 32.17 12.35
CA ALA A 315 26.78 33.04 13.36
C ALA A 315 26.04 32.26 14.45
N ARG A 316 25.23 31.27 14.06
CA ARG A 316 24.47 30.44 15.03
C ARG A 316 25.39 29.56 15.86
N GLN A 317 26.44 28.99 15.27
CA GLN A 317 27.51 28.29 15.99
C GLN A 317 28.25 29.18 16.99
N ALA A 318 28.40 30.46 16.67
CA ALA A 318 28.97 31.46 17.57
C ALA A 318 27.96 31.97 18.63
N GLY A 319 26.70 31.50 18.62
CA GLY A 319 25.67 31.87 19.59
C GLY A 319 24.80 33.08 19.18
N PHE A 320 24.80 33.46 17.90
CA PHE A 320 24.05 34.61 17.37
C PHE A 320 22.93 34.19 16.41
N ARG A 321 21.78 34.86 16.50
CA ARG A 321 20.58 34.51 15.70
C ARG A 321 20.79 34.61 14.18
N GLN A 322 21.55 35.60 13.75
CA GLN A 322 21.78 35.88 12.33
C GLN A 322 23.15 36.51 12.12
N PHE A 323 23.65 36.41 10.89
CA PHE A 323 24.85 37.10 10.46
C PHE A 323 24.44 38.44 9.82
N HIS A 324 24.97 39.54 10.32
CA HIS A 324 24.75 40.85 9.71
C HIS A 324 25.84 41.15 8.69
N THR A 325 25.46 41.60 7.49
CA THR A 325 26.41 41.94 6.40
C THR A 325 27.45 42.98 6.82
N ALA A 326 27.09 43.88 7.74
CA ALA A 326 28.01 44.85 8.33
C ALA A 326 29.21 44.23 9.09
N TRP A 327 29.16 42.95 9.45
CA TRP A 327 30.29 42.25 10.09
C TRP A 327 31.35 41.79 9.10
N LEU A 328 30.99 41.66 7.81
CA LEU A 328 31.85 41.08 6.79
C LEU A 328 33.17 41.84 6.59
N PRO A 329 33.22 43.19 6.57
CA PRO A 329 34.51 43.90 6.42
C PRO A 329 35.53 43.53 7.50
N THR A 330 35.09 43.26 8.74
CA THR A 330 35.96 42.88 9.85
C THR A 330 36.28 41.38 9.85
N LEU A 331 35.35 40.53 9.42
CA LEU A 331 35.47 39.07 9.46
C LEU A 331 36.01 38.46 8.16
N ARG A 332 36.10 39.21 7.06
CA ARG A 332 36.53 38.72 5.74
C ARG A 332 37.91 38.04 5.81
N GLY A 333 38.90 38.72 6.36
CA GLY A 333 40.27 38.19 6.46
C GLY A 333 40.35 36.83 7.16
N PRO A 334 39.81 36.70 8.41
CA PRO A 334 39.75 35.41 9.09
C PRO A 334 39.01 34.32 8.30
N VAL A 335 37.86 34.63 7.71
CA VAL A 335 37.06 33.63 6.97
C VAL A 335 37.78 33.19 5.68
N GLU A 336 38.41 34.10 4.94
CA GLU A 336 39.19 33.76 3.75
C GLU A 336 40.42 32.92 4.08
N ALA A 337 41.10 33.22 5.19
CA ALA A 337 42.23 32.42 5.67
C ALA A 337 41.79 30.99 5.99
N THR A 338 40.70 30.83 6.76
CA THR A 338 40.14 29.52 7.08
C THR A 338 39.66 28.79 5.83
N LEU A 339 38.94 29.47 4.93
CA LEU A 339 38.47 28.90 3.66
C LEU A 339 39.63 28.33 2.83
N LYS A 340 40.77 29.02 2.81
CA LYS A 340 41.97 28.54 2.10
C LYS A 340 42.56 27.28 2.74
N THR A 341 42.45 27.13 4.06
CA THR A 341 42.95 25.98 4.81
C THR A 341 42.06 24.76 4.67
N VAL A 342 40.74 24.91 4.88
CA VAL A 342 39.81 23.77 5.01
C VAL A 342 38.86 23.60 3.82
N GLY A 343 38.80 24.57 2.90
CA GLY A 343 37.84 24.58 1.80
C GLY A 343 36.40 24.82 2.26
N ALA A 344 35.45 24.57 1.36
CA ALA A 344 34.02 24.65 1.66
C ALA A 344 33.25 23.51 1.01
N GLU A 345 32.27 22.97 1.72
CA GLU A 345 31.43 21.86 1.26
C GLU A 345 30.06 21.91 1.93
N ARG A 346 29.07 21.27 1.31
CA ARG A 346 27.74 21.08 1.86
C ARG A 346 27.82 20.38 3.23
N PRO A 347 26.93 20.75 4.18
CA PRO A 347 27.15 20.44 5.59
C PRO A 347 26.93 18.98 6.00
N PHE A 348 26.17 18.17 5.24
CA PHE A 348 25.79 16.82 5.67
C PHE A 348 26.41 15.72 4.81
N ALA A 349 26.63 14.55 5.42
CA ALA A 349 27.15 13.34 4.75
C ALA A 349 28.48 13.55 3.98
N ARG A 350 29.40 14.36 4.51
CA ARG A 350 30.69 14.69 3.89
C ARG A 350 31.61 13.48 3.70
N ALA A 351 31.59 12.55 4.66
CA ALA A 351 32.40 11.34 4.66
C ALA A 351 31.52 10.11 4.39
N ALA A 352 30.73 10.13 3.31
CA ALA A 352 29.83 9.05 2.97
C ALA A 352 30.61 7.74 2.69
N ALA A 353 30.30 6.69 3.45
CA ALA A 353 30.86 5.35 3.25
C ALA A 353 30.55 4.81 1.85
N HIS A 354 31.44 3.94 1.35
CA HIS A 354 31.21 3.27 0.07
C HIS A 354 30.21 2.13 0.25
N VAL A 355 29.27 2.02 -0.70
CA VAL A 355 28.28 0.96 -0.78
C VAL A 355 28.27 0.36 -2.18
N GLU A 356 27.84 -0.89 -2.29
CA GLU A 356 27.61 -1.52 -3.58
C GLU A 356 26.46 -0.83 -4.31
N LYS A 357 26.61 -0.68 -5.63
CA LYS A 357 25.52 -0.19 -6.49
C LYS A 357 24.42 -1.22 -6.61
N ALA A 358 23.20 -0.76 -6.85
CA ALA A 358 22.05 -1.62 -7.06
C ALA A 358 22.13 -2.45 -8.36
N ASP A 359 22.90 -1.99 -9.34
CA ASP A 359 23.17 -2.73 -10.59
C ASP A 359 24.36 -3.71 -10.47
N GLY A 360 24.99 -3.82 -9.30
CA GLY A 360 26.17 -4.65 -9.06
C GLY A 360 27.46 -4.13 -9.70
N ASN A 361 27.44 -2.98 -10.38
CA ASN A 361 28.58 -2.46 -11.14
C ASN A 361 29.56 -1.65 -10.29
N GLY A 362 30.04 -2.23 -9.19
CA GLY A 362 31.07 -1.65 -8.32
C GLY A 362 30.51 -0.91 -7.09
N THR A 363 31.40 -0.15 -6.44
CA THR A 363 31.13 0.55 -5.18
C THR A 363 31.33 2.06 -5.31
N LEU A 364 30.54 2.85 -4.59
CA LEU A 364 30.69 4.31 -4.55
C LEU A 364 30.12 4.90 -3.24
N PRO A 365 30.43 6.15 -2.88
CA PRO A 365 29.88 6.80 -1.69
C PRO A 365 28.35 6.82 -1.73
N TRP A 366 27.67 6.32 -0.68
CA TRP A 366 26.21 6.17 -0.68
C TRP A 366 25.43 7.46 -0.97
N THR A 367 26.02 8.63 -0.68
CA THR A 367 25.55 9.94 -1.13
C THR A 367 26.72 10.87 -1.46
N LEU A 368 26.45 11.95 -2.19
CA LEU A 368 27.31 13.14 -2.20
C LEU A 368 26.97 14.01 -0.99
N PRO A 369 27.83 14.96 -0.60
CA PRO A 369 27.51 15.93 0.45
C PRO A 369 26.18 16.64 0.17
N LEU A 370 25.40 16.88 1.22
CA LEU A 370 24.01 17.35 1.12
C LEU A 370 23.81 18.67 1.87
N HIS A 371 22.98 19.55 1.30
CA HIS A 371 22.32 20.59 2.06
C HIS A 371 21.23 19.98 2.96
N ARG A 372 20.80 20.73 3.98
CA ARG A 372 19.78 20.29 4.94
C ARG A 372 18.51 19.76 4.28
N GLU A 373 18.00 20.46 3.27
CA GLU A 373 16.76 20.08 2.59
C GLU A 373 16.92 18.79 1.77
N GLU A 374 18.05 18.63 1.08
CA GLU A 374 18.37 17.41 0.35
C GLU A 374 18.48 16.22 1.34
N ALA A 375 19.12 16.43 2.50
CA ALA A 375 19.19 15.43 3.57
C ALA A 375 17.81 15.06 4.12
N THR A 376 16.95 16.03 4.44
CA THR A 376 15.58 15.76 4.90
C THR A 376 14.72 15.10 3.83
N THR A 377 14.95 15.43 2.56
CA THR A 377 14.28 14.79 1.42
C THR A 377 14.68 13.33 1.33
N LEU A 378 15.98 13.03 1.43
CA LEU A 378 16.49 11.65 1.40
C LEU A 378 15.94 10.82 2.57
N ILE A 379 15.89 11.38 3.79
CA ILE A 379 15.23 10.73 4.94
C ILE A 379 13.76 10.42 4.61
N GLY A 380 13.05 11.36 3.98
CA GLY A 380 11.67 11.17 3.53
C GLY A 380 11.50 10.09 2.46
N VAL A 381 12.46 9.97 1.53
CA VAL A 381 12.50 8.95 0.47
C VAL A 381 12.73 7.57 1.10
N VAL A 382 13.68 7.43 2.02
CA VAL A 382 13.94 6.15 2.71
C VAL A 382 12.77 5.74 3.61
N ARG A 383 12.12 6.67 4.31
CA ARG A 383 10.86 6.38 5.01
C ARG A 383 9.77 5.89 4.03
N THR A 384 9.74 6.43 2.81
CA THR A 384 8.81 5.96 1.77
C THR A 384 9.17 4.57 1.25
N ALA A 385 10.47 4.26 1.12
CA ALA A 385 10.95 2.93 0.79
C ALA A 385 10.45 1.90 1.82
N ALA A 386 10.56 2.20 3.12
CA ALA A 386 10.03 1.36 4.18
C ALA A 386 8.51 1.14 4.08
N ILE A 387 7.73 2.20 3.77
CA ILE A 387 6.28 2.09 3.53
C ILE A 387 5.98 1.19 2.32
N LEU A 388 6.73 1.35 1.22
CA LEU A 388 6.55 0.55 -0.01
C LEU A 388 6.87 -0.92 0.25
N THR A 389 7.98 -1.22 0.93
CA THR A 389 8.36 -2.59 1.31
C THR A 389 7.28 -3.21 2.20
N LEU A 390 6.85 -2.52 3.27
CA LEU A 390 5.77 -3.00 4.14
C LEU A 390 4.49 -3.25 3.35
N ALA A 391 4.04 -2.30 2.53
CA ALA A 391 2.82 -2.44 1.74
C ALA A 391 2.88 -3.59 0.74
N ALA A 392 4.00 -3.75 0.04
CA ALA A 392 4.16 -4.74 -1.02
C ALA A 392 4.21 -6.17 -0.49
N VAL A 393 4.90 -6.42 0.63
CA VAL A 393 5.13 -7.78 1.13
C VAL A 393 4.16 -8.20 2.25
N THR A 394 3.49 -7.26 2.91
CA THR A 394 2.44 -7.58 3.91
C THR A 394 1.03 -7.51 3.35
N GLY A 395 0.83 -6.71 2.30
CA GLY A 395 -0.49 -6.40 1.78
C GLY A 395 -1.39 -5.63 2.76
N MET A 396 -0.89 -5.09 3.87
CA MET A 396 -1.68 -4.28 4.81
C MET A 396 -2.40 -3.13 4.10
N ARG A 397 -3.62 -2.81 4.55
CA ARG A 397 -4.37 -1.64 4.07
C ARG A 397 -3.72 -0.35 4.55
N ALA A 398 -4.04 0.76 3.89
CA ALA A 398 -3.58 2.09 4.29
C ALA A 398 -3.86 2.39 5.78
N SER A 399 -5.05 2.07 6.27
CA SER A 399 -5.41 2.26 7.68
C SER A 399 -4.60 1.36 8.60
N GLU A 400 -4.33 0.12 8.22
CA GLU A 400 -3.56 -0.84 9.04
C GLU A 400 -2.08 -0.42 9.13
N LEU A 401 -1.49 0.04 8.01
CA LEU A 401 -0.14 0.61 7.97
C LEU A 401 -0.01 1.85 8.88
N MET A 402 -0.99 2.76 8.83
CA MET A 402 -0.98 3.98 9.66
C MET A 402 -1.17 3.71 11.14
N GLU A 403 -1.69 2.53 11.52
CA GLU A 403 -1.92 2.10 12.90
C GLU A 403 -0.78 1.26 13.46
N LEU A 404 0.26 0.96 12.67
CA LEU A 404 1.49 0.41 13.23
C LEU A 404 2.08 1.43 14.21
N GLN A 405 2.49 0.96 15.38
CA GLN A 405 3.07 1.77 16.43
C GLN A 405 4.55 1.46 16.62
N VAL A 406 5.30 2.40 17.19
CA VAL A 406 6.67 2.15 17.66
C VAL A 406 6.63 0.98 18.67
N GLY A 407 7.53 0.02 18.49
CA GLY A 407 7.53 -1.24 19.24
C GLY A 407 6.60 -2.32 18.67
N CYS A 408 6.10 -2.17 17.44
CA CYS A 408 5.25 -3.19 16.79
C CYS A 408 5.97 -4.52 16.53
N ARG A 409 7.30 -4.51 16.42
CA ARG A 409 8.09 -5.72 16.15
C ARG A 409 8.04 -6.67 17.34
N ARG A 410 7.61 -7.91 17.11
CA ARG A 410 7.71 -8.98 18.11
C ARG A 410 9.09 -9.64 18.05
N PRO A 411 9.62 -10.13 19.18
CA PRO A 411 10.86 -10.91 19.17
C PRO A 411 10.77 -12.04 18.14
N PRO A 412 11.82 -12.25 17.32
CA PRO A 412 11.83 -13.35 16.36
C PRO A 412 11.68 -14.69 17.06
N GLU A 413 10.82 -15.56 16.51
CA GLU A 413 10.60 -16.90 17.04
C GLU A 413 11.44 -17.90 16.23
N GLU A 414 12.42 -18.53 16.88
CA GLU A 414 13.30 -19.53 16.26
C GLU A 414 12.71 -20.94 16.43
N TYR A 415 12.54 -21.65 15.31
CA TYR A 415 11.97 -23.01 15.28
C TYR A 415 12.97 -24.07 14.80
N GLY A 416 14.22 -23.69 14.55
CA GLY A 416 15.30 -24.52 14.05
C GLY A 416 16.37 -23.68 13.34
N PRO A 417 17.48 -24.28 12.89
CA PRO A 417 18.47 -23.60 12.07
C PRO A 417 17.79 -23.03 10.81
N ASP A 418 17.93 -21.72 10.60
CA ASP A 418 17.36 -20.94 9.49
C ASP A 418 15.82 -20.82 9.42
N LEU A 419 15.09 -21.29 10.42
CA LEU A 419 13.63 -21.13 10.49
C LEU A 419 13.24 -20.09 11.55
N VAL A 420 13.26 -18.83 11.14
CA VAL A 420 12.87 -17.68 11.98
C VAL A 420 11.53 -17.13 11.53
N ARG A 421 10.58 -16.99 12.46
CA ARG A 421 9.30 -16.34 12.22
C ARG A 421 9.33 -14.92 12.76
N TYR A 422 8.97 -13.96 11.91
CA TYR A 422 8.84 -12.56 12.27
C TYR A 422 7.36 -12.17 12.39
N ARG A 423 7.04 -11.28 13.33
CA ARG A 423 5.70 -10.73 13.48
C ARG A 423 5.71 -9.22 13.75
N LEU A 424 4.68 -8.55 13.25
CA LEU A 424 4.36 -7.16 13.55
C LEU A 424 2.99 -7.08 14.21
N ALA A 425 2.93 -6.48 15.40
CA ALA A 425 1.69 -6.16 16.08
C ALA A 425 1.06 -4.88 15.49
N GLY A 426 -0.25 -4.89 15.32
CA GLY A 426 -0.99 -3.75 14.82
C GLY A 426 -2.46 -3.81 15.20
N LYS A 427 -3.29 -3.14 14.40
CA LYS A 427 -4.74 -3.11 14.57
C LYS A 427 -5.46 -3.36 13.26
N LEU A 428 -6.47 -4.22 13.31
CA LEU A 428 -7.47 -4.35 12.25
C LEU A 428 -8.53 -3.27 12.44
N ILE A 429 -8.70 -2.41 11.44
CA ILE A 429 -9.64 -1.29 11.50
C ILE A 429 -10.93 -1.60 10.73
N LYS A 430 -10.83 -2.12 9.50
CA LYS A 430 -11.99 -2.27 8.63
C LYS A 430 -12.88 -3.41 9.10
N GLY A 431 -14.16 -3.11 9.30
CA GLY A 431 -15.17 -4.08 9.73
C GLY A 431 -15.11 -4.42 11.22
N GLN A 432 -14.28 -3.69 11.98
CA GLN A 432 -14.13 -3.85 13.43
C GLN A 432 -14.83 -2.70 14.18
N PRO A 433 -15.08 -2.86 15.49
CA PRO A 433 -15.56 -1.77 16.35
C PRO A 433 -14.63 -0.56 16.36
N LEU A 434 -15.10 0.55 16.91
CA LEU A 434 -14.29 1.76 17.14
C LEU A 434 -13.01 1.40 17.93
N GLY A 435 -11.86 1.94 17.52
CA GLY A 435 -10.56 1.58 18.07
C GLY A 435 -9.86 0.43 17.35
N GLY A 436 -10.59 -0.34 16.54
CA GLY A 436 -10.08 -1.55 15.89
C GLY A 436 -9.84 -2.69 16.88
N VAL A 437 -9.44 -3.84 16.35
CA VAL A 437 -9.05 -5.02 17.15
C VAL A 437 -7.55 -5.22 17.02
N HIS A 438 -6.88 -5.45 18.15
CA HIS A 438 -5.46 -5.79 18.16
C HIS A 438 -5.22 -7.13 17.47
N ASP A 439 -4.22 -7.18 16.59
CA ASP A 439 -3.86 -8.38 15.86
C ASP A 439 -2.37 -8.38 15.50
N GLU A 440 -1.87 -9.53 15.06
CA GLU A 440 -0.49 -9.72 14.63
C GLU A 440 -0.39 -10.20 13.19
N TRP A 441 0.56 -9.63 12.46
CA TRP A 441 0.88 -10.02 11.10
C TRP A 441 2.13 -10.87 11.13
N VAL A 442 2.04 -12.12 10.66
CA VAL A 442 3.23 -12.89 10.31
C VAL A 442 3.86 -12.25 9.08
N VAL A 443 5.14 -11.90 9.14
CA VAL A 443 5.81 -11.17 8.06
C VAL A 443 7.12 -11.83 7.65
N VAL A 444 7.60 -11.50 6.46
CA VAL A 444 8.95 -11.84 6.01
C VAL A 444 9.98 -10.91 6.64
N HIS A 445 11.25 -11.31 6.61
CA HIS A 445 12.36 -10.54 7.17
C HIS A 445 12.42 -9.10 6.65
N ASP A 446 12.17 -8.86 5.35
CA ASP A 446 12.23 -7.52 4.75
C ASP A 446 11.21 -6.55 5.36
N ALA A 447 9.99 -7.00 5.64
CA ALA A 447 8.99 -6.19 6.33
C ALA A 447 9.40 -5.91 7.78
N TYR A 448 10.00 -6.90 8.45
CA TYR A 448 10.51 -6.73 9.80
C TYR A 448 11.63 -5.67 9.87
N GLN A 449 12.57 -5.70 8.91
CA GLN A 449 13.64 -4.69 8.80
C GLN A 449 13.12 -3.32 8.37
N ALA A 450 12.16 -3.25 7.44
CA ALA A 450 11.53 -2.00 7.07
C ALA A 450 10.83 -1.32 8.26
N ALA A 451 10.16 -2.09 9.12
CA ALA A 451 9.59 -1.57 10.37
C ALA A 451 10.69 -1.08 11.33
N ALA A 452 11.80 -1.83 11.46
CA ALA A 452 12.93 -1.43 12.30
C ALA A 452 13.59 -0.12 11.82
N LEU A 453 13.79 0.02 10.50
CA LEU A 453 14.32 1.24 9.91
C LEU A 453 13.38 2.43 10.09
N ALA A 454 12.07 2.23 9.92
CA ALA A 454 11.08 3.27 10.16
C ALA A 454 11.13 3.77 11.62
N GLU A 455 11.34 2.85 12.57
CA GLU A 455 11.48 3.16 14.00
C GLU A 455 12.76 3.94 14.30
N GLN A 456 13.91 3.52 13.74
CA GLN A 456 15.19 4.21 13.90
C GLN A 456 15.19 5.61 13.27
N LEU A 457 14.47 5.78 12.17
CA LEU A 457 14.29 7.07 11.54
C LEU A 457 13.27 7.95 12.27
N HIS A 458 12.49 7.43 13.22
CA HIS A 458 11.49 8.19 13.94
C HIS A 458 12.12 9.35 14.72
N ASN A 459 11.41 10.49 14.83
CA ASN A 459 11.96 11.66 15.52
C ASN A 459 11.93 11.49 17.05
N ASP A 460 10.89 10.82 17.55
CA ASP A 460 10.64 10.64 18.98
C ASP A 460 9.97 9.27 19.23
N PRO A 461 10.76 8.17 19.25
CA PRO A 461 10.22 6.81 19.25
C PRO A 461 9.73 6.38 20.65
N GLU A 462 8.58 6.92 21.08
CA GLU A 462 7.89 6.46 22.28
C GLU A 462 6.95 5.29 21.96
N THR A 463 6.94 4.24 22.80
CA THR A 463 6.06 3.09 22.62
C THR A 463 4.60 3.52 22.55
N GLY A 464 3.87 3.05 21.53
CA GLY A 464 2.47 3.42 21.31
C GLY A 464 2.25 4.65 20.42
N THR A 465 3.30 5.41 20.09
CA THR A 465 3.20 6.44 19.05
C THR A 465 3.10 5.82 17.66
N PRO A 466 2.41 6.45 16.69
CA PRO A 466 2.30 5.93 15.33
C PRO A 466 3.66 5.83 14.62
N LEU A 467 4.06 4.64 14.19
CA LEU A 467 5.34 4.36 13.54
C LEU A 467 5.50 5.13 12.23
N LEU A 468 4.50 5.03 11.36
CA LEU A 468 4.49 5.66 10.03
C LEU A 468 3.74 7.00 10.03
N GLY A 469 2.86 7.19 11.01
CA GLY A 469 1.91 8.29 11.07
C GLY A 469 0.94 8.30 9.88
N ARG A 470 0.17 9.39 9.76
CA ARG A 470 -0.72 9.59 8.62
C ARG A 470 0.08 9.99 7.39
N PHE A 471 -0.12 9.29 6.27
CA PHE A 471 0.56 9.60 5.01
C PHE A 471 -0.39 9.60 3.80
N HIS A 472 -0.02 10.36 2.77
CA HIS A 472 -0.69 10.33 1.47
C HIS A 472 0.15 9.51 0.48
N PHE A 473 -0.24 8.26 0.23
CA PHE A 473 0.56 7.31 -0.54
C PHE A 473 0.93 7.81 -1.94
N HIS A 474 -0.01 8.45 -2.64
CA HIS A 474 0.21 8.91 -4.01
C HIS A 474 1.36 9.93 -4.09
N SER A 475 1.36 10.93 -3.20
CA SER A 475 2.40 11.96 -3.16
C SER A 475 3.75 11.38 -2.73
N ARG A 476 3.74 10.47 -1.74
CA ARG A 476 4.95 9.75 -1.31
C ARG A 476 5.56 8.95 -2.45
N TYR A 477 4.75 8.16 -3.15
CA TYR A 477 5.18 7.34 -4.29
C TYR A 477 5.73 8.20 -5.43
N GLN A 478 5.08 9.32 -5.76
CA GLN A 478 5.59 10.26 -6.76
C GLN A 478 6.98 10.79 -6.39
N TRP A 479 7.16 11.32 -5.18
CA TRP A 479 8.46 11.81 -4.73
C TRP A 479 9.53 10.73 -4.69
N PHE A 480 9.18 9.51 -4.27
CA PHE A 480 10.08 8.37 -4.30
C PHE A 480 10.52 8.06 -5.74
N ARG A 481 9.57 7.93 -6.65
CA ARG A 481 9.83 7.64 -8.07
C ARG A 481 10.69 8.73 -8.71
N ASP A 482 10.33 9.99 -8.50
CA ASP A 482 11.05 11.13 -9.10
C ASP A 482 12.49 11.21 -8.55
N TRP A 483 12.71 10.85 -7.28
CA TRP A 483 14.05 10.74 -6.72
C TRP A 483 14.85 9.56 -7.30
N VAL A 484 14.23 8.39 -7.44
CA VAL A 484 14.86 7.19 -8.04
C VAL A 484 15.25 7.45 -9.49
N ASN A 485 14.37 8.11 -10.25
CA ASN A 485 14.62 8.46 -11.65
C ASN A 485 15.56 9.67 -11.80
N GLY A 486 15.80 10.42 -10.72
CA GLY A 486 16.68 11.58 -10.70
C GLY A 486 18.17 11.24 -10.58
N PRO A 487 19.04 12.26 -10.57
CA PRO A 487 20.49 12.07 -10.58
C PRO A 487 21.02 11.22 -9.42
N HIS A 488 20.40 11.32 -8.24
CA HIS A 488 20.81 10.55 -7.06
C HIS A 488 20.55 9.05 -7.22
N GLY A 489 19.36 8.66 -7.68
CA GLY A 489 19.03 7.26 -7.90
C GLY A 489 19.81 6.63 -9.06
N GLN A 490 19.99 7.38 -10.17
CA GLN A 490 20.81 6.95 -11.29
C GLN A 490 22.27 6.71 -10.89
N ARG A 491 22.84 7.57 -10.04
CA ARG A 491 24.20 7.38 -9.51
C ARG A 491 24.31 6.08 -8.70
N LEU A 492 23.24 5.65 -8.01
CA LEU A 492 23.21 4.39 -7.26
C LEU A 492 22.97 3.16 -8.14
N GLY A 493 22.77 3.32 -9.45
CA GLY A 493 22.44 2.22 -10.35
C GLY A 493 21.00 1.70 -10.19
N LEU A 494 20.09 2.53 -9.67
CA LEU A 494 18.68 2.13 -9.54
C LEU A 494 18.01 2.12 -10.92
N ALA A 495 17.29 1.03 -11.20
CA ALA A 495 16.49 0.92 -12.42
C ALA A 495 15.40 2.01 -12.46
N PRO A 496 15.19 2.68 -13.60
CA PRO A 496 14.16 3.70 -13.73
C PRO A 496 12.76 3.08 -13.55
N ILE A 497 11.91 3.78 -12.81
CA ILE A 497 10.53 3.38 -12.56
C ILE A 497 9.61 4.07 -13.59
N PRO A 498 8.77 3.34 -14.33
CA PRO A 498 7.83 3.94 -15.29
C PRO A 498 6.87 4.96 -14.65
N ASN A 499 6.42 5.93 -15.45
CA ASN A 499 5.47 6.95 -15.00
C ASN A 499 4.03 6.41 -14.96
N GLU A 500 3.81 5.36 -14.16
CA GLU A 500 2.53 4.71 -13.99
C GLU A 500 1.96 4.92 -12.58
N ARG A 501 0.64 4.80 -12.48
CA ARG A 501 -0.06 4.94 -11.20
C ARG A 501 0.05 3.65 -10.40
N LEU A 502 0.71 3.72 -9.25
CA LEU A 502 0.71 2.66 -8.25
C LEU A 502 -0.22 3.02 -7.08
N THR A 503 -0.97 2.04 -6.57
CA THR A 503 -1.79 2.21 -5.36
C THR A 503 -1.60 1.05 -4.40
N LEU A 504 -1.80 1.29 -3.10
CA LEU A 504 -1.75 0.23 -2.07
C LEU A 504 -2.72 -0.93 -2.36
N ARG A 505 -3.85 -0.65 -3.02
CA ARG A 505 -4.81 -1.71 -3.42
C ARG A 505 -4.26 -2.60 -4.53
N MET A 506 -3.53 -2.03 -5.50
CA MET A 506 -2.87 -2.78 -6.56
C MET A 506 -1.77 -3.68 -5.99
N LEU A 507 -0.95 -3.15 -5.07
CA LEU A 507 0.08 -3.92 -4.35
C LEU A 507 -0.52 -5.10 -3.57
N ARG A 508 -1.53 -4.83 -2.74
CA ARG A 508 -2.24 -5.88 -1.99
C ARG A 508 -2.86 -6.93 -2.91
N ARG A 509 -3.42 -6.53 -4.06
CA ARG A 509 -4.01 -7.47 -5.02
C ARG A 509 -2.95 -8.33 -5.70
N LYS A 510 -1.83 -7.75 -6.13
CA LYS A 510 -0.71 -8.49 -6.70
C LYS A 510 -0.18 -9.51 -5.68
N LEU A 511 0.07 -9.12 -4.43
CA LEU A 511 0.46 -10.06 -3.37
C LEU A 511 -0.58 -11.17 -3.15
N ALA A 512 -1.87 -10.83 -3.11
CA ALA A 512 -2.93 -11.82 -2.93
C ALA A 512 -2.92 -12.90 -4.02
N ILE A 513 -2.70 -12.49 -5.27
CA ILE A 513 -2.58 -13.35 -6.44
C ILE A 513 -1.32 -14.21 -6.34
N GLU A 514 -0.16 -13.61 -6.02
CA GLU A 514 1.11 -14.33 -5.89
C GLU A 514 1.07 -15.40 -4.78
N ILE A 515 0.41 -15.13 -3.66
CA ILE A 515 0.19 -16.13 -2.59
C ILE A 515 -0.80 -17.19 -3.08
N ALA A 516 -1.90 -16.78 -3.73
CA ALA A 516 -2.95 -17.70 -4.17
C ALA A 516 -2.44 -18.76 -5.16
N TYR A 517 -1.46 -18.40 -6.00
CA TYR A 517 -0.81 -19.31 -6.94
C TYR A 517 0.02 -20.42 -6.30
N ARG A 518 0.29 -20.37 -5.00
CA ARG A 518 1.03 -21.42 -4.31
C ARG A 518 0.10 -22.57 -3.91
N PRO A 519 0.60 -23.81 -3.76
CA PRO A 519 -0.21 -24.91 -3.23
C PRO A 519 -0.84 -24.55 -1.87
N GLY A 520 -2.17 -24.68 -1.73
CA GLY A 520 -2.90 -24.22 -0.53
C GLY A 520 -3.02 -22.69 -0.39
N GLY A 521 -2.51 -21.94 -1.37
CA GLY A 521 -2.37 -20.49 -1.38
C GLY A 521 -3.68 -19.75 -1.26
N LEU A 522 -4.76 -20.25 -1.84
CA LEU A 522 -6.09 -19.61 -1.75
C LEU A 522 -6.60 -19.46 -0.31
N LEU A 523 -6.46 -20.50 0.51
CA LEU A 523 -6.83 -20.45 1.92
C LEU A 523 -5.82 -19.57 2.68
N ALA A 524 -4.53 -19.73 2.39
CA ALA A 524 -3.47 -18.93 2.99
C ALA A 524 -3.67 -17.43 2.74
N THR A 525 -3.98 -17.01 1.50
CA THR A 525 -4.26 -15.62 1.12
C THR A 525 -5.41 -15.05 1.94
N LYS A 526 -6.49 -15.81 2.15
CA LYS A 526 -7.65 -15.31 2.90
C LYS A 526 -7.37 -15.14 4.39
N ILE A 527 -6.61 -16.07 4.99
CA ILE A 527 -6.17 -16.00 6.38
C ILE A 527 -5.17 -14.84 6.53
N TYR A 528 -4.11 -14.83 5.73
CA TYR A 528 -3.01 -13.87 5.75
C TYR A 528 -3.48 -12.42 5.60
N LEU A 529 -4.40 -12.18 4.67
CA LEU A 529 -4.91 -10.84 4.41
C LEU A 529 -6.12 -10.50 5.29
N HIS A 530 -6.45 -11.30 6.30
CA HIS A 530 -7.59 -11.06 7.20
C HIS A 530 -8.91 -10.84 6.44
N HIS A 531 -9.11 -11.59 5.34
CA HIS A 531 -10.36 -11.63 4.59
C HIS A 531 -11.37 -12.62 5.18
N VAL A 532 -10.92 -13.54 6.04
CA VAL A 532 -11.79 -14.32 6.96
C VAL A 532 -11.71 -13.68 8.34
N SER A 533 -12.42 -12.56 8.56
CA SER A 533 -12.74 -12.18 9.94
C SER A 533 -13.98 -12.97 10.34
N THR A 534 -13.87 -13.81 11.38
CA THR A 534 -14.95 -14.61 12.01
C THR A 534 -15.69 -15.60 11.11
N ALA A 535 -15.17 -16.82 11.02
CA ALA A 535 -15.96 -18.02 10.72
C ALA A 535 -15.34 -19.25 11.39
N THR A 536 -15.11 -19.17 12.71
CA THR A 536 -15.19 -20.38 13.52
C THR A 536 -16.65 -20.83 13.50
N THR A 537 -16.86 -22.10 13.15
CA THR A 537 -18.03 -22.97 13.40
C THR A 537 -19.11 -23.29 12.38
N GLU A 538 -19.37 -22.62 11.25
CA GLU A 538 -20.43 -23.12 10.33
C GLU A 538 -20.12 -23.00 8.82
N GLY A 539 -20.47 -24.07 8.10
CA GLY A 539 -20.03 -24.41 6.74
C GLY A 539 -20.23 -23.33 5.68
N TYR A 540 -19.15 -22.98 4.99
CA TYR A 540 -19.13 -22.09 3.82
C TYR A 540 -18.29 -22.64 2.66
N ALA A 541 -18.18 -23.96 2.56
CA ALA A 541 -17.97 -24.59 1.27
C ALA A 541 -19.32 -24.56 0.54
N SER A 542 -19.38 -23.95 -0.65
CA SER A 542 -20.53 -24.03 -1.59
C SER A 542 -21.65 -22.98 -1.49
N ARG A 543 -21.33 -21.67 -1.47
CA ARG A 543 -22.28 -20.65 -2.00
C ARG A 543 -21.82 -20.11 -3.36
N PRO A 544 -22.52 -20.43 -4.46
CA PRO A 544 -22.29 -19.79 -5.76
C PRO A 544 -22.47 -18.26 -5.65
N GLY A 545 -21.55 -17.48 -6.23
CA GLY A 545 -21.66 -16.01 -6.32
C GLY A 545 -21.21 -15.20 -5.10
N GLY A 546 -20.57 -15.80 -4.09
CA GLY A 546 -19.90 -15.04 -3.03
C GLY A 546 -18.49 -14.58 -3.44
N ALA A 547 -17.91 -13.61 -2.72
CA ALA A 547 -16.51 -13.16 -2.93
C ALA A 547 -15.47 -14.30 -2.94
N GLN A 548 -15.81 -15.46 -2.35
CA GLN A 548 -15.05 -16.70 -2.46
C GLN A 548 -15.13 -17.34 -3.84
N ALA A 549 -16.31 -17.47 -4.42
CA ALA A 549 -16.49 -18.02 -5.76
C ALA A 549 -15.87 -17.09 -6.80
N GLU A 550 -15.94 -15.77 -6.60
CA GLU A 550 -15.31 -14.78 -7.47
C GLU A 550 -13.78 -14.84 -7.40
N LEU A 551 -13.19 -14.87 -6.19
CA LEU A 551 -11.74 -15.03 -6.05
C LEU A 551 -11.27 -16.37 -6.61
N LEU A 552 -12.03 -17.45 -6.41
CA LEU A 552 -11.70 -18.76 -6.96
C LEU A 552 -11.79 -18.78 -8.49
N ALA A 553 -12.82 -18.16 -9.07
CA ALA A 553 -12.94 -18.02 -10.52
C ALA A 553 -11.81 -17.16 -11.08
N GLU A 554 -11.51 -16.02 -10.44
CA GLU A 554 -10.42 -15.14 -10.86
C GLU A 554 -9.05 -15.82 -10.75
N VAL A 555 -8.80 -16.56 -9.67
CA VAL A 555 -7.57 -17.34 -9.51
C VAL A 555 -7.51 -18.46 -10.55
N ASN A 556 -8.62 -19.14 -10.84
CA ASN A 556 -8.67 -20.15 -11.90
C ASN A 556 -8.41 -19.53 -13.28
N ASP A 557 -8.99 -18.37 -13.61
CA ASP A 557 -8.78 -17.67 -14.89
C ASP A 557 -7.32 -17.26 -15.04
N HIS A 558 -6.74 -16.71 -13.98
CA HIS A 558 -5.34 -16.34 -13.93
C HIS A 558 -4.39 -17.56 -13.97
N GLU A 559 -4.73 -18.65 -13.29
CA GLU A 559 -4.01 -19.93 -13.38
C GLU A 559 -4.05 -20.46 -14.81
N GLN A 560 -5.20 -20.39 -15.49
CA GLN A 560 -5.35 -20.82 -16.88
C GLN A 560 -4.51 -19.95 -17.82
N GLN A 561 -4.57 -18.62 -17.70
CA GLN A 561 -3.80 -17.70 -18.53
C GLN A 561 -2.29 -17.92 -18.35
N ARG A 562 -1.81 -18.03 -17.10
CA ARG A 562 -0.41 -18.32 -16.80
C ARG A 562 0.01 -19.68 -17.37
N ASN A 563 -0.79 -20.72 -17.17
CA ASN A 563 -0.48 -22.05 -17.70
C ASN A 563 -0.40 -22.05 -19.22
N LEU A 564 -1.22 -21.23 -19.89
CA LEU A 564 -1.22 -21.05 -21.34
C LEU A 564 0.05 -20.32 -21.82
N GLU A 565 0.46 -19.25 -21.12
CA GLU A 565 1.71 -18.54 -21.41
C GLU A 565 2.94 -19.43 -21.19
N LEU A 566 2.94 -20.22 -20.12
CA LEU A 566 4.02 -21.12 -19.77
C LEU A 566 4.16 -22.26 -20.79
N ILE A 567 3.06 -22.91 -21.19
CA ILE A 567 3.15 -23.95 -22.21
C ILE A 567 3.55 -23.39 -23.58
N LEU A 568 3.14 -22.15 -23.90
CA LEU A 568 3.60 -21.47 -25.11
C LEU A 568 5.10 -21.22 -25.08
N ALA A 569 5.63 -20.76 -23.93
CA ALA A 569 7.07 -20.60 -23.74
C ALA A 569 7.81 -21.94 -23.88
N GLU A 570 7.29 -23.03 -23.30
CA GLU A 570 7.90 -24.36 -23.46
C GLU A 570 7.80 -24.91 -24.88
N PHE A 571 6.75 -24.56 -25.62
CA PHE A 571 6.64 -24.88 -27.04
C PHE A 571 7.70 -24.14 -27.86
N HIS A 572 7.94 -22.85 -27.58
CA HIS A 572 9.02 -22.09 -28.21
C HIS A 572 10.41 -22.65 -27.84
N ASN A 573 10.63 -23.02 -26.57
CA ASN A 573 11.86 -23.69 -26.13
C ASN A 573 12.11 -24.95 -26.97
N TYR A 574 11.09 -25.80 -27.13
CA TYR A 574 11.17 -27.00 -27.95
C TYR A 574 11.50 -26.68 -29.42
N GLN A 575 10.88 -25.64 -30.01
CA GLN A 575 11.20 -25.20 -31.38
C GLN A 575 12.64 -24.67 -31.53
N GLN A 576 13.23 -24.21 -30.43
CA GLN A 576 14.62 -23.76 -30.34
C GLN A 576 15.57 -24.89 -29.90
N GLY A 577 15.13 -26.15 -29.87
CA GLY A 577 15.97 -27.29 -29.49
C GLY A 577 16.20 -27.46 -27.98
N ILE A 578 15.63 -26.60 -27.13
CA ILE A 578 15.68 -26.72 -25.68
C ILE A 578 14.59 -27.70 -25.24
N LEU A 579 14.99 -28.91 -24.85
CA LEU A 579 14.06 -30.00 -24.54
C LEU A 579 13.75 -30.09 -23.05
N PRO A 580 12.54 -30.56 -22.68
CA PRO A 580 12.24 -30.92 -21.30
C PRO A 580 13.05 -32.15 -20.85
N ALA A 581 13.37 -32.24 -19.58
CA ALA A 581 13.99 -33.39 -18.93
C ALA A 581 13.00 -34.17 -18.03
N GLY A 582 13.43 -35.34 -17.54
CA GLY A 582 12.66 -36.18 -16.63
C GLY A 582 11.67 -37.16 -17.27
N PRO A 583 10.97 -37.99 -16.47
CA PRO A 583 10.24 -39.16 -16.98
C PRO A 583 9.05 -38.84 -17.90
N GLY A 584 8.48 -37.63 -17.80
CA GLY A 584 7.40 -37.17 -18.66
C GLY A 584 7.85 -36.45 -19.93
N ALA A 585 9.16 -36.21 -20.10
CA ALA A 585 9.71 -35.38 -21.19
C ALA A 585 9.27 -35.87 -22.56
N ARG A 586 9.50 -37.16 -22.85
CA ARG A 586 9.13 -37.78 -24.12
C ARG A 586 7.67 -37.54 -24.51
N SER A 587 6.74 -37.67 -23.56
CA SER A 587 5.31 -37.47 -23.83
C SER A 587 4.95 -36.01 -24.11
N LEU A 588 5.70 -35.06 -23.55
CA LEU A 588 5.53 -33.64 -23.84
C LEU A 588 6.12 -33.30 -25.21
N THR A 589 7.32 -33.79 -25.53
CA THR A 589 7.98 -33.61 -26.83
C THR A 589 7.14 -34.21 -27.97
N GLU A 590 6.62 -35.44 -27.80
CA GLU A 590 5.70 -36.07 -28.77
C GLU A 590 4.41 -35.23 -28.96
N PHE A 591 3.93 -34.57 -27.90
CA PHE A 591 2.78 -33.68 -28.01
C PHE A 591 3.11 -32.41 -28.81
N PHE A 592 4.27 -31.78 -28.58
CA PHE A 592 4.72 -30.63 -29.36
C PHE A 592 4.99 -30.98 -30.83
N ALA A 593 5.62 -32.12 -31.10
CA ALA A 593 5.80 -32.62 -32.47
C ALA A 593 4.45 -32.80 -33.20
N SER A 594 3.43 -33.33 -32.51
CA SER A 594 2.08 -33.46 -33.09
C SER A 594 1.38 -32.11 -33.37
N ILE A 595 1.84 -31.02 -32.74
CA ILE A 595 1.36 -29.66 -33.01
C ILE A 595 2.07 -29.11 -34.24
N ASP A 596 3.39 -29.26 -34.35
CA ASP A 596 4.14 -28.85 -35.54
C ASP A 596 3.60 -29.54 -36.80
N GLU A 597 3.35 -30.86 -36.77
CA GLU A 597 2.75 -31.60 -37.89
C GLU A 597 1.38 -31.03 -38.31
N LYS A 598 0.56 -30.62 -37.33
CA LYS A 598 -0.75 -29.97 -37.60
C LYS A 598 -0.61 -28.57 -38.18
N LEU A 599 0.41 -27.82 -37.75
CA LEU A 599 0.69 -26.49 -38.27
C LEU A 599 1.27 -26.56 -39.70
N GLU A 600 2.12 -27.56 -39.99
CA GLU A 600 2.68 -27.82 -41.32
C GLU A 600 1.61 -28.28 -42.31
N SER A 601 0.74 -29.21 -41.91
CA SER A 601 -0.38 -29.67 -42.74
C SER A 601 -1.42 -28.58 -43.01
N ALA A 602 -1.64 -27.65 -42.07
CA ALA A 602 -2.48 -26.47 -42.28
C ALA A 602 -1.86 -25.43 -43.23
N ALA A 603 -0.53 -25.31 -43.25
CA ALA A 603 0.20 -24.41 -44.15
C ALA A 603 0.15 -24.86 -45.63
N ALA A 604 -0.11 -26.14 -45.89
CA ALA A 604 -0.31 -26.68 -47.25
C ALA A 604 -1.65 -26.26 -47.89
N ALA A 605 -2.57 -25.64 -47.13
CA ALA A 605 -3.80 -25.05 -47.64
C ALA A 605 -3.59 -23.55 -47.97
N PRO A 606 -3.91 -23.07 -49.19
CA PRO A 606 -3.44 -21.77 -49.71
C PRO A 606 -4.08 -20.51 -49.08
N LYS A 607 -4.69 -20.57 -47.89
CA LYS A 607 -5.42 -19.44 -47.27
C LYS A 607 -5.27 -19.25 -45.76
N ILE A 608 -4.38 -19.96 -45.06
CA ILE A 608 -4.24 -19.81 -43.60
C ILE A 608 -2.85 -19.26 -43.27
N GLN A 609 -2.78 -17.97 -42.91
CA GLN A 609 -1.59 -17.41 -42.25
C GLN A 609 -1.47 -18.03 -40.85
N ARG A 610 -0.25 -18.44 -40.49
CA ARG A 610 0.09 -18.90 -39.13
C ARG A 610 -0.28 -17.79 -38.14
N SER A 611 -1.32 -18.00 -37.33
CA SER A 611 -1.68 -17.07 -36.26
C SER A 611 -1.31 -17.69 -34.91
N ASP A 612 -0.69 -16.91 -34.02
CA ASP A 612 -0.39 -17.33 -32.63
C ASP A 612 -1.65 -17.85 -31.91
N ARG A 613 -2.83 -17.40 -32.36
CA ARG A 613 -4.13 -17.83 -31.86
C ARG A 613 -4.43 -19.31 -32.16
N ASP A 614 -3.96 -19.84 -33.28
CA ASP A 614 -4.16 -21.26 -33.63
C ASP A 614 -3.26 -22.17 -32.79
N VAL A 615 -2.03 -21.74 -32.53
CA VAL A 615 -1.10 -22.43 -31.62
C VAL A 615 -1.67 -22.44 -30.19
N LEU A 616 -2.15 -21.29 -29.70
CA LEU A 616 -2.78 -21.18 -28.38
C LEU A 616 -4.00 -22.10 -28.23
N ASN A 617 -4.84 -22.21 -29.27
CA ASN A 617 -5.98 -23.13 -29.26
C ASN A 617 -5.55 -24.60 -29.13
N LEU A 618 -4.49 -25.02 -29.82
CA LEU A 618 -3.96 -26.38 -29.75
C LEU A 618 -3.32 -26.71 -28.39
N LEU A 619 -2.72 -25.71 -27.74
CA LEU A 619 -2.07 -25.84 -26.43
C LEU A 619 -3.07 -25.79 -25.25
N THR A 620 -4.23 -25.15 -25.42
CA THR A 620 -5.22 -24.92 -24.35
C THR A 620 -5.59 -26.18 -23.57
N LYS A 621 -5.83 -27.31 -24.26
CA LYS A 621 -6.21 -28.57 -23.60
C LYS A 621 -5.11 -29.09 -22.66
N ARG A 622 -3.84 -28.87 -23.02
CA ARG A 622 -2.69 -29.28 -22.20
C ARG A 622 -2.42 -28.27 -21.06
N ALA A 623 -2.65 -26.98 -21.29
CA ALA A 623 -2.57 -25.95 -20.26
C ALA A 623 -3.59 -26.18 -19.11
N MET A 624 -4.79 -26.67 -19.43
CA MET A 624 -5.84 -26.94 -18.44
C MET A 624 -5.50 -28.06 -17.43
N VAL A 625 -4.59 -28.96 -17.78
CA VAL A 625 -4.15 -30.08 -16.93
C VAL A 625 -2.74 -29.87 -16.36
N LEU A 626 -2.18 -28.67 -16.55
CA LEU A 626 -0.87 -28.30 -16.02
C LEU A 626 -0.97 -27.87 -14.55
N HIS A 627 -0.20 -28.55 -13.70
CA HIS A 627 -0.02 -28.24 -12.29
C HIS A 627 1.47 -27.94 -12.02
N LEU A 628 1.74 -26.78 -11.44
CA LEU A 628 3.11 -26.32 -11.20
C LEU A 628 3.59 -26.80 -9.82
N GLY A 629 4.70 -27.54 -9.81
CA GLY A 629 5.48 -27.85 -8.62
C GLY A 629 6.73 -26.96 -8.56
N PRO A 630 7.32 -26.76 -7.36
CA PRO A 630 8.55 -25.98 -7.22
C PRO A 630 9.74 -26.59 -7.98
N ALA A 631 9.76 -27.92 -8.14
CA ALA A 631 10.86 -28.66 -8.75
C ALA A 631 10.48 -29.32 -10.09
N ASN A 632 9.24 -29.17 -10.57
CA ASN A 632 8.76 -29.81 -11.79
C ASN A 632 7.44 -29.21 -12.29
N TYR A 633 7.15 -29.37 -13.57
CA TYR A 633 5.79 -29.25 -14.09
C TYR A 633 5.11 -30.62 -14.09
N CYS A 634 3.82 -30.68 -13.76
CA CYS A 634 3.02 -31.88 -13.80
C CYS A 634 1.89 -31.70 -14.80
N TRP A 635 1.91 -32.47 -15.89
CA TRP A 635 0.94 -32.33 -16.98
C TRP A 635 -0.37 -33.10 -16.76
N PHE A 636 -0.48 -33.80 -15.63
CA PHE A 636 -1.65 -34.55 -15.12
C PHE A 636 -2.67 -35.01 -16.19
N THR A 637 -2.18 -35.66 -17.24
CA THR A 637 -2.98 -36.07 -18.39
C THR A 637 -3.90 -37.27 -18.13
N ASP A 638 -3.57 -38.03 -17.10
CA ASP A 638 -4.14 -39.34 -16.76
C ASP A 638 -3.95 -39.60 -15.26
N PRO A 639 -5.01 -39.55 -14.43
CA PRO A 639 -4.93 -39.83 -13.00
C PRO A 639 -4.31 -41.19 -12.66
N SER A 640 -4.50 -42.20 -13.51
CA SER A 640 -3.97 -43.55 -13.31
C SER A 640 -2.44 -43.63 -13.49
N ARG A 641 -1.81 -42.59 -14.04
CA ARG A 641 -0.36 -42.50 -14.21
C ARG A 641 0.30 -41.61 -13.16
N ALA A 642 -0.48 -40.89 -12.36
CA ALA A 642 0.04 -40.00 -11.34
C ALA A 642 0.59 -40.80 -10.14
N LEU A 643 1.91 -40.79 -9.97
CA LEU A 643 2.58 -41.54 -8.91
C LEU A 643 2.13 -41.08 -7.52
N CYS A 644 1.90 -39.78 -7.33
CA CYS A 644 1.42 -39.23 -6.06
C CYS A 644 0.05 -39.79 -5.65
N LEU A 645 -0.88 -39.99 -6.59
CA LEU A 645 -2.20 -40.57 -6.32
C LEU A 645 -2.12 -42.07 -6.01
N LYS A 646 -1.23 -42.80 -6.69
CA LYS A 646 -0.95 -44.22 -6.38
C LYS A 646 -0.40 -44.38 -4.97
N LEU A 647 0.57 -43.55 -4.59
CA LEU A 647 1.20 -43.59 -3.27
C LEU A 647 0.22 -43.16 -2.16
N ALA A 648 -0.71 -42.25 -2.45
CA ALA A 648 -1.73 -41.81 -1.51
C ALA A 648 -2.97 -42.74 -1.42
N GLY A 649 -3.08 -43.75 -2.30
CA GLY A 649 -4.23 -44.66 -2.32
C GLY A 649 -5.51 -44.05 -2.90
N THR A 650 -5.41 -42.96 -3.67
CA THR A 650 -6.55 -42.23 -4.26
C THR A 650 -6.46 -42.16 -5.79
N PRO A 651 -6.47 -43.30 -6.52
CA PRO A 651 -6.16 -43.35 -7.96
C PRO A 651 -7.23 -42.70 -8.85
N THR A 652 -8.42 -42.41 -8.32
CA THR A 652 -9.55 -41.81 -9.04
C THR A 652 -9.73 -40.31 -8.80
N ALA A 653 -8.80 -39.66 -8.08
CA ALA A 653 -8.86 -38.22 -7.85
C ALA A 653 -8.70 -37.45 -9.18
N ASP A 654 -9.39 -36.31 -9.29
CA ASP A 654 -9.43 -35.46 -10.47
C ASP A 654 -8.32 -34.38 -10.49
N ARG A 655 -7.47 -34.34 -9.46
CA ARG A 655 -6.31 -33.44 -9.35
C ARG A 655 -5.09 -34.16 -8.75
N PRO A 656 -3.85 -33.76 -9.09
CA PRO A 656 -2.65 -34.35 -8.50
C PRO A 656 -2.39 -33.81 -7.10
N LEU A 657 -1.81 -34.65 -6.25
CA LEU A 657 -1.19 -34.22 -4.99
C LEU A 657 0.23 -33.69 -5.28
N ILE A 658 0.31 -32.48 -5.85
CA ILE A 658 1.57 -31.93 -6.38
C ILE A 658 2.68 -31.82 -5.32
N GLY A 659 2.33 -31.49 -4.07
CA GLY A 659 3.28 -31.43 -2.95
C GLY A 659 3.84 -32.79 -2.52
N MET A 660 3.23 -33.90 -2.97
CA MET A 660 3.70 -35.27 -2.73
C MET A 660 4.30 -35.90 -4.01
N CYS A 661 4.54 -35.11 -5.06
CA CYS A 661 5.05 -35.61 -6.32
C CYS A 661 6.52 -36.03 -6.22
N ASP A 662 6.80 -37.33 -6.35
CA ASP A 662 8.15 -37.83 -6.66
C ASP A 662 8.41 -37.64 -8.17
N SER A 663 8.74 -36.40 -8.53
CA SER A 663 8.84 -35.95 -9.92
C SER A 663 9.99 -36.60 -10.70
N ALA A 664 11.02 -37.09 -10.02
CA ALA A 664 12.09 -37.89 -10.62
C ALA A 664 11.63 -39.28 -11.09
N ARG A 665 10.45 -39.75 -10.65
CA ARG A 665 9.89 -41.06 -11.03
C ARG A 665 8.51 -40.99 -11.67
N CYS A 666 7.81 -39.87 -11.50
CA CYS A 666 6.45 -39.71 -12.00
C CYS A 666 6.46 -39.54 -13.53
N PRO A 667 5.79 -40.42 -14.31
CA PRO A 667 5.81 -40.38 -15.78
C PRO A 667 5.06 -39.19 -16.40
N GLN A 668 4.49 -38.31 -15.58
CA GLN A 668 3.77 -37.10 -15.99
C GLN A 668 4.46 -35.81 -15.53
N ALA A 669 5.64 -35.94 -14.92
CA ALA A 669 6.44 -34.81 -14.47
C ALA A 669 7.56 -34.52 -15.47
N THR A 670 7.78 -33.23 -15.74
CA THR A 670 8.91 -32.74 -16.54
C THR A 670 9.73 -31.74 -15.75
N HIS A 671 11.02 -31.75 -16.00
CA HIS A 671 11.99 -30.78 -15.51
C HIS A 671 12.41 -29.87 -16.66
N HIS A 672 12.76 -28.63 -16.34
CA HIS A 672 12.98 -27.54 -17.29
C HIS A 672 14.13 -26.67 -16.75
N PRO A 673 14.76 -25.81 -17.56
CA PRO A 673 15.90 -25.00 -17.09
C PRO A 673 15.63 -24.24 -15.78
N GLY A 674 14.43 -23.70 -15.62
CA GLY A 674 14.01 -23.01 -14.39
C GLY A 674 13.95 -23.88 -13.13
N HIS A 675 13.88 -25.20 -13.26
CA HIS A 675 13.89 -26.14 -12.13
C HIS A 675 15.30 -26.52 -11.67
N ARG A 676 16.33 -26.25 -12.47
CA ARG A 676 17.72 -26.60 -12.17
C ARG A 676 18.21 -26.06 -10.82
N PRO A 677 17.99 -24.78 -10.46
CA PRO A 677 18.47 -24.25 -9.18
C PRO A 677 17.88 -24.99 -7.97
N VAL A 678 16.60 -25.38 -8.05
CA VAL A 678 15.90 -26.09 -6.96
C VAL A 678 16.50 -27.49 -6.73
N TRP A 679 16.83 -28.20 -7.81
CA TRP A 679 17.47 -29.52 -7.73
C TRP A 679 18.93 -29.43 -7.27
N ALA A 680 19.67 -28.41 -7.72
CA ALA A 680 21.03 -28.15 -7.26
C ALA A 680 21.07 -27.85 -5.75
N GLU A 681 20.20 -26.96 -5.28
CA GLU A 681 20.07 -26.65 -3.85
C GLU A 681 19.68 -27.88 -3.03
N HIS A 682 18.74 -28.71 -3.52
CA HIS A 682 18.36 -29.95 -2.86
C HIS A 682 19.54 -30.94 -2.76
N ALA A 683 20.35 -31.06 -3.82
CA ALA A 683 21.55 -31.88 -3.82
C ALA A 683 22.58 -31.37 -2.79
N ASP A 684 22.87 -30.06 -2.78
CA ASP A 684 23.82 -29.45 -1.86
C ASP A 684 23.39 -29.63 -0.39
N ARG A 685 22.12 -29.38 -0.09
CA ARG A 685 21.57 -29.58 1.26
C ARG A 685 21.63 -31.05 1.69
N THR A 686 21.32 -31.98 0.80
CA THR A 686 21.38 -33.42 1.08
C THR A 686 22.83 -33.87 1.34
N LYS A 687 23.80 -33.34 0.58
CA LYS A 687 25.23 -33.58 0.78
C LYS A 687 25.72 -33.10 2.16
N ILE A 688 25.33 -31.88 2.55
CA ILE A 688 25.64 -31.33 3.87
C ILE A 688 25.08 -32.24 4.96
N PHE A 689 23.82 -32.66 4.83
CA PHE A 689 23.16 -33.52 5.81
C PHE A 689 23.84 -34.90 5.94
N ILE A 690 24.26 -35.50 4.82
CA ILE A 690 25.05 -36.75 4.83
C ILE A 690 26.35 -36.56 5.61
N GLY A 691 27.05 -35.43 5.43
CA GLY A 691 28.29 -35.09 6.15
C GLY A 691 28.10 -34.92 7.67
N GLN A 692 26.91 -34.51 8.10
CA GLN A 692 26.56 -34.33 9.51
C GLN A 692 26.10 -35.63 10.21
N LEU A 693 25.84 -36.71 9.46
CA LEU A 693 25.40 -37.97 10.05
C LEU A 693 26.55 -38.72 10.74
N GLY A 694 26.34 -39.04 12.02
CA GLY A 694 27.24 -39.91 12.80
C GLY A 694 27.43 -41.31 12.17
N THR A 695 28.57 -41.94 12.46
CA THR A 695 29.05 -43.19 11.84
C THR A 695 28.14 -44.40 12.05
N THR A 696 27.22 -44.36 13.01
CA THR A 696 26.28 -45.43 13.36
C THR A 696 25.01 -45.46 12.52
N ARG A 697 24.66 -44.37 11.80
CA ARG A 697 23.41 -44.24 11.03
C ARG A 697 23.55 -44.73 9.58
N LYS A 698 23.98 -45.99 9.40
CA LYS A 698 24.30 -46.56 8.07
C LYS A 698 23.11 -46.59 7.11
N THR A 699 21.93 -47.05 7.56
CA THR A 699 20.73 -47.15 6.73
C THR A 699 20.26 -45.79 6.21
N GLU A 700 20.27 -44.78 7.09
CA GLU A 700 19.86 -43.42 6.74
C GLU A 700 20.87 -42.78 5.78
N ARG A 701 22.17 -43.02 5.99
CA ARG A 701 23.22 -42.59 5.06
C ARG A 701 23.02 -43.19 3.67
N THR A 702 22.73 -44.49 3.55
CA THR A 702 22.46 -45.13 2.26
C THR A 702 21.21 -44.55 1.58
N ARG A 703 20.13 -44.29 2.35
CA ARG A 703 18.90 -43.68 1.82
C ARG A 703 19.14 -42.28 1.26
N LEU A 704 19.85 -41.43 2.00
CA LEU A 704 20.17 -40.06 1.58
C LEU A 704 21.18 -40.02 0.45
N GLN A 705 22.14 -40.95 0.41
CA GLN A 705 23.06 -41.08 -0.72
C GLN A 705 22.28 -41.36 -2.02
N ALA A 706 21.32 -42.28 -1.98
CA ALA A 706 20.47 -42.57 -3.13
C ALA A 706 19.57 -41.38 -3.55
N ASP A 707 19.20 -40.51 -2.61
CA ASP A 707 18.46 -39.27 -2.90
C ASP A 707 19.36 -38.19 -3.51
N TYR A 708 20.57 -38.02 -2.96
CA TYR A 708 21.61 -37.13 -3.51
C TYR A 708 22.00 -37.53 -4.94
N ASP A 709 22.29 -38.81 -5.18
CA ASP A 709 22.65 -39.33 -6.51
C ASP A 709 21.50 -39.15 -7.51
N ARG A 710 20.25 -39.19 -7.04
CA ARG A 710 19.07 -38.90 -7.86
C ARG A 710 18.97 -37.42 -8.19
N ALA A 711 19.17 -36.54 -7.22
CA ALA A 711 19.14 -35.10 -7.44
C ALA A 711 20.21 -34.66 -8.44
N LEU A 712 21.44 -35.18 -8.33
CA LEU A 712 22.51 -34.93 -9.29
C LEU A 712 22.17 -35.43 -10.70
N ARG A 713 21.55 -36.60 -10.83
CA ARG A 713 21.10 -37.10 -12.15
C ARG A 713 20.08 -36.16 -12.77
N VAL A 714 19.11 -35.67 -11.99
CA VAL A 714 18.12 -34.71 -12.50
C VAL A 714 18.79 -33.40 -12.96
N VAL A 715 19.75 -32.87 -12.20
CA VAL A 715 20.53 -31.68 -12.63
C VAL A 715 21.26 -31.96 -13.94
N ALA A 716 21.94 -33.09 -14.06
CA ALA A 716 22.67 -33.46 -15.28
C ALA A 716 21.72 -33.66 -16.48
N GLU A 717 20.54 -34.24 -16.28
CA GLU A 717 19.52 -34.39 -17.33
C GLU A 717 18.98 -33.03 -17.80
N ILE A 718 18.76 -32.08 -16.89
CA ILE A 718 18.34 -30.70 -17.25
C ILE A 718 19.45 -29.99 -18.03
N ASP A 719 20.70 -30.09 -17.57
CA ASP A 719 21.85 -29.46 -18.21
C ASP A 719 22.04 -30.03 -19.63
N ALA A 720 22.00 -31.36 -19.80
CA ALA A 720 22.13 -32.03 -21.09
C ALA A 720 20.99 -31.69 -22.07
N ALA A 721 19.75 -31.55 -21.57
CA ALA A 721 18.59 -31.19 -22.40
C ALA A 721 18.62 -29.72 -22.86
N SER A 722 19.48 -28.89 -22.26
CA SER A 722 19.65 -27.47 -22.58
C SER A 722 20.80 -27.19 -23.55
N THR A 723 21.68 -28.17 -23.84
CA THR A 723 22.94 -27.98 -24.60
C THR A 723 22.98 -28.65 -25.98
N MET A 724 21.87 -29.15 -26.51
CA MET A 724 21.84 -29.91 -27.79
C MET A 724 22.17 -29.11 -29.07
N ASP A 725 22.52 -27.82 -28.98
CA ASP A 725 22.81 -26.95 -30.12
C ASP A 725 24.29 -26.83 -30.53
N GLU A 726 25.26 -27.31 -29.74
CA GLU A 726 26.69 -27.12 -30.08
C GLU A 726 27.35 -28.28 -30.88
N GLU A 727 26.77 -29.48 -30.92
CA GLU A 727 27.34 -30.62 -31.67
C GLU A 727 26.71 -30.85 -33.06
N SER A 728 25.72 -30.02 -33.45
CA SER A 728 24.95 -30.20 -34.70
C SER A 728 25.11 -29.06 -35.73
N ALA A 729 26.03 -28.11 -35.51
CA ALA A 729 26.27 -26.96 -36.40
C ALA A 729 27.48 -27.16 -37.32
#